data_AF-A0A0G0MXC0-F1
#
_entry.id   AF-A0A0G0MXC0-F1
#
_cell.length_a   1.000
_cell.length_b   1.000
_cell.length_c   1.000
_cell.angle_alpha   90.00
_cell.angle_beta   90.00
_cell.angle_gamma   90.00
#
_symmetry.space_group_name_H-M   'P 1'
#
loop_
_entity.id
_entity.type
_entity.pdbx_description
1 polymer ?
#
loop_
_entity_poly.entity_id
_entity_poly.type
_entity_poly.pdbx_seq_one_letter_code
_entity_poly.pdbx_strand_id
1 'polypeptide(L)'
;MRYFISHFFFKKLFFLLFLLIFLLNPFSLLAREVTDRFRGDLWYLDQISAPKAWDIETGSEQTIVAVLDAGFDLDHEDLVGQYWSNADEIYGDGIDNDANGYEDDIQGWDFVDNDSDPSPDITEDFNDTVVSHGTVISGIIGATANNGLGIAGINWDISIMPLRVLGEQGAGSTANVRRAIRYAVENGADVINLSFTFSQPDDILAQTIEWAYEQGVVVVAAVGNGNIDTDIQPIYPACFDQQLGVNAVIGVASTDQNDQKASFSNFGTKCTDLSAPGVDIFAAVYHDLASTVFVTSYASPWEGTSLSAPMVSASAAVLRSAYPTLTPDQIRNALKLSVDPIKESSLEARKQLGAGRLNLSRAVEYASVFVKGVSTGSLLTSAVSSHSFVVAQGEGSSPVVRRIDSHGEILSEFNAYGSDFYGGVRLAMGDVDGDGEEEIITGPGPGGGPQVRIFNLDGELEGQFFAFDECQRYGIFVTSGDVNADGIDEILVTSDYGGSGQVRLFNKRGFLKGAFFPLGRTTESVRVALGNLDEDAEEEIISTRGSGGNGFIFIHDANGRYIHSFLALGGSVPGFTLASADTDNDGINEIFVAPASGSVPQVAVYNQRGELQRSFLAFPSTYRGGVEVAVGDIDHNGFVEVYIAPQQSGGPQVRLFNNLGDVIGGFFAFDSTNRFGASVAIE
;
A
#
# COMPACT_ATOMS: atom_id res chain seq x y z
N MET A 1 -68.37 24.05 -6.27
CA MET A 1 -67.19 23.98 -5.37
C MET A 1 -66.96 22.61 -4.71
N ARG A 2 -67.59 21.50 -5.18
CA ARG A 2 -67.31 20.13 -4.70
C ARG A 2 -66.61 19.22 -5.73
N TYR A 3 -66.45 19.65 -6.97
CA TYR A 3 -65.78 18.89 -8.03
C TYR A 3 -64.28 19.19 -8.21
N PHE A 4 -63.78 20.29 -7.64
CA PHE A 4 -62.36 20.69 -7.77
C PHE A 4 -61.45 20.12 -6.67
N ILE A 5 -62.01 19.61 -5.57
CA ILE A 5 -61.24 19.10 -4.42
C ILE A 5 -60.86 17.62 -4.61
N SER A 6 -61.63 16.86 -5.40
CA SER A 6 -61.38 15.44 -5.68
C SER A 6 -60.18 15.20 -6.60
N HIS A 7 -59.98 16.04 -7.61
CA HIS A 7 -58.91 15.86 -8.61
C HIS A 7 -57.51 16.24 -8.08
N PHE A 8 -57.45 17.19 -7.14
CA PHE A 8 -56.20 17.63 -6.54
C PHE A 8 -55.67 16.65 -5.49
N PHE A 9 -56.57 15.98 -4.76
CA PHE A 9 -56.20 14.92 -3.81
C PHE A 9 -55.73 13.64 -4.51
N PHE A 10 -56.34 13.25 -5.63
CA PHE A 10 -55.95 12.04 -6.35
C PHE A 10 -54.57 12.14 -7.00
N LYS A 11 -54.20 13.31 -7.54
CA LYS A 11 -52.85 13.55 -8.09
C LYS A 11 -51.77 13.54 -6.99
N LYS A 12 -52.04 14.11 -5.81
CA LYS A 12 -51.09 14.08 -4.69
C LYS A 12 -50.91 12.68 -4.12
N LEU A 13 -51.97 11.88 -4.05
CA LEU A 13 -51.88 10.50 -3.56
C LEU A 13 -51.13 9.60 -4.54
N PHE A 14 -51.34 9.77 -5.86
CA PHE A 14 -50.58 9.03 -6.88
C PHE A 14 -49.09 9.44 -6.89
N PHE A 15 -48.81 10.74 -6.72
CA PHE A 15 -47.43 11.23 -6.62
C PHE A 15 -46.74 10.74 -5.33
N LEU A 16 -47.44 10.68 -4.20
CA LEU A 16 -46.90 10.10 -2.96
C LEU A 16 -46.68 8.59 -3.07
N LEU A 17 -47.58 7.85 -3.75
CA LEU A 17 -47.42 6.41 -3.95
C LEU A 17 -46.26 6.10 -4.91
N PHE A 18 -46.07 6.93 -5.95
CA PHE A 18 -44.94 6.84 -6.87
C PHE A 18 -43.60 7.18 -6.17
N LEU A 19 -43.60 8.17 -5.29
CA LEU A 19 -42.46 8.50 -4.43
C LEU A 19 -42.14 7.38 -3.42
N LEU A 20 -43.18 6.71 -2.89
CA LEU A 20 -43.03 5.59 -1.96
C LEU A 20 -42.48 4.33 -2.66
N ILE A 21 -42.81 4.09 -3.93
CA ILE A 21 -42.24 3.00 -4.74
C ILE A 21 -40.77 3.27 -5.08
N PHE A 22 -40.38 4.53 -5.22
CA PHE A 22 -38.98 4.96 -5.37
C PHE A 22 -38.18 4.91 -4.06
N LEU A 23 -38.84 5.11 -2.91
CA LEU A 23 -38.21 5.04 -1.59
C LEU A 23 -38.14 3.62 -1.00
N LEU A 24 -38.87 2.65 -1.56
CA LEU A 24 -38.92 1.26 -1.11
C LEU A 24 -38.17 0.27 -2.02
N ASN A 25 -37.66 0.72 -3.17
CA ASN A 25 -36.60 -0.01 -3.86
C ASN A 25 -35.28 0.65 -3.47
N PRO A 26 -34.43 0.04 -2.62
CA PRO A 26 -33.02 0.35 -2.75
C PRO A 26 -32.70 0.11 -4.22
N PHE A 27 -32.13 1.09 -4.92
CA PHE A 27 -31.42 0.77 -6.14
C PHE A 27 -30.42 -0.30 -5.74
N SER A 28 -30.73 -1.55 -6.02
CA SER A 28 -29.72 -2.57 -6.15
C SER A 28 -28.81 -2.02 -7.22
N LEU A 29 -27.66 -1.45 -6.83
CA LEU A 29 -26.53 -1.33 -7.73
C LEU A 29 -26.35 -2.73 -8.30
N LEU A 30 -26.80 -2.93 -9.54
CA LEU A 30 -26.46 -4.13 -10.27
C LEU A 30 -24.95 -4.06 -10.43
N ALA A 31 -24.25 -5.03 -9.84
CA ALA A 31 -22.81 -5.17 -10.01
C ALA A 31 -22.49 -5.12 -11.52
N ARG A 32 -21.45 -4.37 -11.88
CA ARG A 32 -21.00 -4.34 -13.27
C ARG A 32 -20.34 -5.69 -13.58
N GLU A 33 -21.09 -6.55 -14.28
CA GLU A 33 -20.57 -7.85 -14.72
C GLU A 33 -20.12 -7.82 -16.18
N VAL A 34 -19.09 -8.60 -16.46
CA VAL A 34 -18.55 -8.86 -17.79
C VAL A 34 -19.40 -9.93 -18.46
N THR A 35 -19.92 -9.65 -19.65
CA THR A 35 -20.85 -10.51 -20.40
C THR A 35 -20.19 -11.24 -21.57
N ASP A 36 -18.89 -11.03 -21.75
CA ASP A 36 -18.05 -11.51 -22.84
C ASP A 36 -17.91 -13.05 -22.82
N ARG A 37 -17.73 -13.61 -24.01
CA ARG A 37 -17.90 -15.04 -24.30
C ARG A 37 -17.02 -15.94 -23.42
N PHE A 38 -15.79 -15.50 -23.17
CA PHE A 38 -14.77 -16.25 -22.43
C PHE A 38 -14.55 -15.74 -21.01
N ARG A 39 -15.49 -14.96 -20.44
CA ARG A 39 -15.37 -14.47 -19.05
C ARG A 39 -15.10 -15.57 -18.02
N GLY A 40 -15.62 -16.78 -18.24
CA GLY A 40 -15.39 -17.93 -17.36
C GLY A 40 -13.94 -18.41 -17.30
N ASP A 41 -13.13 -18.10 -18.32
CA ASP A 41 -11.74 -18.51 -18.44
C ASP A 41 -10.76 -17.48 -17.81
N LEU A 42 -11.26 -16.27 -17.50
CA LEU A 42 -10.47 -15.15 -16.98
C LEU A 42 -10.38 -15.16 -15.44
N TRP A 43 -9.94 -16.27 -14.86
CA TRP A 43 -9.88 -16.49 -13.40
C TRP A 43 -9.08 -15.40 -12.66
N TYR A 44 -8.05 -14.86 -13.32
CA TYR A 44 -7.15 -13.86 -12.74
C TYR A 44 -7.87 -12.55 -12.42
N LEU A 45 -8.94 -12.20 -13.13
CA LEU A 45 -9.74 -11.00 -12.86
C LEU A 45 -10.43 -11.09 -11.50
N ASP A 46 -10.98 -12.26 -11.19
CA ASP A 46 -11.59 -12.52 -9.87
C ASP A 46 -10.52 -12.55 -8.78
N GLN A 47 -9.38 -13.16 -9.09
CA GLN A 47 -8.25 -13.25 -8.18
C GLN A 47 -7.79 -11.85 -7.75
N ILE A 48 -7.54 -10.94 -8.69
CA ILE A 48 -7.13 -9.55 -8.38
C ILE A 48 -8.29 -8.64 -7.91
N SER A 49 -9.50 -9.18 -7.73
CA SER A 49 -10.70 -8.42 -7.36
C SER A 49 -11.09 -7.30 -8.35
N ALA A 50 -10.84 -7.49 -9.65
CA ALA A 50 -11.22 -6.51 -10.68
C ALA A 50 -12.73 -6.21 -10.73
N PRO A 51 -13.66 -7.19 -10.61
CA PRO A 51 -15.09 -6.90 -10.62
C PRO A 51 -15.56 -5.89 -9.57
N LYS A 52 -14.95 -5.90 -8.38
CA LYS A 52 -15.27 -4.92 -7.33
C LYS A 52 -14.67 -3.54 -7.60
N ALA A 53 -13.56 -3.48 -8.33
CA ALA A 53 -12.96 -2.22 -8.74
C ALA A 53 -13.82 -1.52 -9.80
N TRP A 54 -14.41 -2.29 -10.72
CA TRP A 54 -15.26 -1.79 -11.79
C TRP A 54 -16.55 -1.12 -11.32
N ASP A 55 -17.03 -1.46 -10.12
CA ASP A 55 -18.11 -0.73 -9.46
C ASP A 55 -17.72 0.74 -9.15
N ILE A 56 -16.42 1.06 -9.15
CA ILE A 56 -15.85 2.40 -8.91
C ILE A 56 -15.33 3.02 -10.21
N GLU A 57 -14.42 2.33 -10.91
CA GLU A 57 -13.75 2.79 -12.13
C GLU A 57 -13.50 1.61 -13.07
N THR A 58 -13.83 1.79 -14.34
CA THR A 58 -13.65 0.79 -15.42
C THR A 58 -12.55 1.16 -16.40
N GLY A 59 -11.99 2.36 -16.32
CA GLY A 59 -10.99 2.87 -17.27
C GLY A 59 -11.52 4.05 -18.06
N SER A 60 -10.65 4.64 -18.87
CA SER A 60 -10.93 5.81 -19.71
C SER A 60 -10.05 5.78 -20.94
N GLU A 61 -10.63 6.08 -22.11
CA GLU A 61 -9.90 6.30 -23.37
C GLU A 61 -8.87 7.44 -23.26
N GLN A 62 -8.99 8.32 -22.25
CA GLN A 62 -8.01 9.39 -22.01
C GLN A 62 -6.73 8.89 -21.35
N THR A 63 -6.75 7.72 -20.72
CA THR A 63 -5.56 7.13 -20.10
C THR A 63 -4.78 6.35 -21.14
N ILE A 64 -3.50 6.67 -21.30
CA ILE A 64 -2.66 6.08 -22.34
C ILE A 64 -1.67 5.08 -21.72
N VAL A 65 -1.68 3.84 -22.20
CA VAL A 65 -0.70 2.80 -21.81
C VAL A 65 0.15 2.45 -23.01
N ALA A 66 1.43 2.81 -22.96
CA ALA A 66 2.39 2.40 -23.98
C ALA A 66 2.86 0.96 -23.74
N VAL A 67 2.68 0.11 -24.76
CA VAL A 67 3.09 -1.30 -24.76
C VAL A 67 4.29 -1.45 -25.66
N LEU A 68 5.48 -1.57 -25.06
CA LEU A 68 6.72 -1.81 -25.77
C LEU A 68 6.94 -3.32 -25.87
N ASP A 69 6.67 -3.90 -27.04
CA ASP A 69 6.67 -5.36 -27.22
C ASP A 69 7.02 -5.77 -28.67
N ALA A 70 6.63 -6.97 -29.09
CA ALA A 70 6.88 -7.55 -30.41
C ALA A 70 5.84 -7.19 -31.49
N GLY A 71 4.93 -6.27 -31.16
CA GLY A 71 3.89 -5.78 -32.06
C GLY A 71 2.47 -5.99 -31.54
N PHE A 72 1.49 -5.37 -32.20
CA PHE A 72 0.08 -5.36 -31.80
C PHE A 72 -0.81 -5.71 -32.99
N ASP A 73 -1.78 -6.61 -32.81
CA ASP A 73 -2.77 -6.92 -33.84
C ASP A 73 -3.84 -5.82 -33.96
N LEU A 74 -3.63 -4.89 -34.89
CA LEU A 74 -4.52 -3.74 -35.15
C LEU A 74 -5.91 -4.15 -35.66
N ASP A 75 -6.04 -5.36 -36.19
CA ASP A 75 -7.29 -5.91 -36.75
C ASP A 75 -8.03 -6.85 -35.79
N HIS A 76 -7.48 -7.07 -34.58
CA HIS A 76 -8.06 -8.00 -33.62
C HIS A 76 -9.46 -7.56 -33.15
N GLU A 77 -10.45 -8.45 -33.26
CA GLU A 77 -11.87 -8.14 -33.05
C GLU A 77 -12.22 -7.55 -31.66
N ASP A 78 -11.40 -7.85 -30.64
CA ASP A 78 -11.57 -7.38 -29.26
C ASP A 78 -10.74 -6.14 -28.90
N LEU A 79 -9.79 -5.76 -29.77
CA LEU A 79 -8.83 -4.67 -29.54
C LEU A 79 -9.01 -3.49 -30.50
N VAL A 80 -9.74 -3.67 -31.60
CA VAL A 80 -10.12 -2.57 -32.48
C VAL A 80 -10.85 -1.49 -31.67
N GLY A 81 -10.31 -0.28 -31.69
CA GLY A 81 -10.84 0.87 -30.95
C GLY A 81 -10.23 1.08 -29.56
N GLN A 82 -9.36 0.19 -29.09
CA GLN A 82 -8.64 0.33 -27.82
C GLN A 82 -7.20 0.82 -28.01
N TYR A 83 -6.70 0.89 -29.25
CA TYR A 83 -5.38 1.45 -29.53
C TYR A 83 -5.43 2.98 -29.61
N TRP A 84 -4.34 3.60 -29.15
CA TRP A 84 -4.06 5.03 -29.23
C TRP A 84 -3.99 5.46 -30.70
N SER A 85 -4.41 6.68 -30.97
CA SER A 85 -4.26 7.29 -32.28
C SER A 85 -3.63 8.67 -32.18
N ASN A 86 -2.58 8.91 -32.97
CA ASN A 86 -1.97 10.23 -33.10
C ASN A 86 -2.94 11.16 -33.84
N ALA A 87 -3.58 12.07 -33.12
CA ALA A 87 -4.54 13.01 -33.68
C ALA A 87 -3.88 14.14 -34.48
N ASP A 88 -2.56 14.31 -34.35
CA ASP A 88 -1.78 15.35 -35.02
C ASP A 88 -1.21 14.88 -36.37
N GLU A 89 -1.44 13.62 -36.76
CA GLU A 89 -1.05 13.02 -38.04
C GLU A 89 -2.20 12.85 -39.06
N ILE A 90 -1.83 12.81 -40.34
CA ILE A 90 -2.74 12.64 -41.48
C ILE A 90 -2.44 11.32 -42.19
N TYR A 91 -3.45 10.44 -42.23
CA TYR A 91 -3.31 9.11 -42.82
C TYR A 91 -2.81 9.07 -44.26
N GLY A 92 -1.60 8.52 -44.42
CA GLY A 92 -1.01 8.08 -45.67
C GLY A 92 -0.52 9.22 -46.56
N ASP A 93 -0.20 10.39 -45.99
CA ASP A 93 0.40 11.48 -46.76
C ASP A 93 1.93 11.43 -46.83
N GLY A 94 2.57 10.57 -46.01
CA GLY A 94 4.01 10.33 -45.97
C GLY A 94 4.79 11.50 -45.40
N ILE A 95 4.20 12.22 -44.45
CA ILE A 95 4.76 13.44 -43.86
C ILE A 95 4.58 13.36 -42.35
N ASP A 96 5.68 13.42 -41.61
CA ASP A 96 5.70 13.75 -40.18
C ASP A 96 5.05 15.14 -39.93
N ASN A 97 3.77 15.14 -39.60
CA ASN A 97 2.91 16.32 -39.50
C ASN A 97 3.09 17.04 -38.17
N ASP A 98 3.32 16.29 -37.09
CA ASP A 98 3.53 16.82 -35.74
C ASP A 98 5.01 17.19 -35.47
N ALA A 99 5.90 16.84 -36.40
CA ALA A 99 7.35 17.07 -36.35
C ALA A 99 8.04 16.33 -35.18
N ASN A 100 7.51 15.19 -34.76
CA ASN A 100 8.06 14.34 -33.71
C ASN A 100 9.21 13.43 -34.19
N GLY A 101 9.45 13.37 -35.50
CA GLY A 101 10.50 12.59 -36.16
C GLY A 101 10.06 11.24 -36.71
N TYR A 102 8.75 10.95 -36.73
CA TYR A 102 8.15 9.69 -37.13
C TYR A 102 7.04 9.95 -38.17
N GLU A 103 7.23 9.50 -39.41
CA GLU A 103 6.30 9.78 -40.52
C GLU A 103 5.03 8.90 -40.42
N ASP A 104 3.84 9.50 -40.42
CA ASP A 104 2.54 8.81 -40.42
C ASP A 104 2.32 7.85 -39.21
N ASP A 105 2.86 8.16 -38.02
CA ASP A 105 2.83 7.34 -36.79
C ASP A 105 1.45 7.30 -36.08
N ILE A 106 0.40 7.09 -36.87
CA ILE A 106 -1.01 7.29 -36.48
C ILE A 106 -1.49 6.32 -35.43
N GLN A 107 -0.94 5.10 -35.39
CA GLN A 107 -1.38 4.03 -34.50
C GLN A 107 -0.26 3.54 -33.61
N GLY A 108 0.82 4.32 -33.47
CA GLY A 108 2.07 3.91 -32.86
C GLY A 108 3.21 3.81 -33.86
N TRP A 109 4.28 3.14 -33.47
CA TRP A 109 5.52 3.11 -34.27
C TRP A 109 6.26 1.78 -34.14
N ASP A 110 6.88 1.35 -35.23
CA ASP A 110 7.85 0.25 -35.21
C ASP A 110 9.30 0.75 -35.19
N PHE A 111 9.97 0.54 -34.07
CA PHE A 111 11.37 0.89 -33.91
C PHE A 111 12.33 -0.16 -34.48
N VAL A 112 11.85 -1.37 -34.79
CA VAL A 112 12.64 -2.45 -35.39
C VAL A 112 12.91 -2.13 -36.86
N ASP A 113 11.86 -1.91 -37.66
CA ASP A 113 11.98 -1.63 -39.09
C ASP A 113 11.92 -0.14 -39.44
N ASN A 114 11.61 0.70 -38.45
CA ASN A 114 11.57 2.16 -38.55
C ASN A 114 10.50 2.64 -39.55
N ASP A 115 9.28 2.15 -39.34
CA ASP A 115 8.08 2.57 -40.06
C ASP A 115 6.86 2.72 -39.11
N SER A 116 5.73 3.12 -39.69
CA SER A 116 4.49 3.44 -39.00
C SER A 116 3.58 2.25 -38.71
N ASP A 117 4.04 1.01 -38.96
CA ASP A 117 3.22 -0.20 -38.73
C ASP A 117 3.69 -0.96 -37.48
N PRO A 118 3.05 -0.76 -36.32
CA PRO A 118 3.42 -1.46 -35.10
C PRO A 118 2.92 -2.92 -35.05
N SER A 119 2.38 -3.46 -36.16
CA SER A 119 1.95 -4.85 -36.24
C SER A 119 3.13 -5.82 -36.17
N PRO A 120 2.93 -7.07 -35.69
CA PRO A 120 3.99 -8.06 -35.70
C PRO A 120 4.25 -8.55 -37.14
N ASP A 121 5.53 -8.60 -37.53
CA ASP A 121 5.91 -9.15 -38.83
C ASP A 121 5.86 -10.67 -38.89
N ILE A 122 5.49 -11.18 -40.08
CA ILE A 122 5.48 -12.61 -40.38
C ILE A 122 6.52 -12.91 -41.47
N THR A 123 7.72 -13.29 -41.05
CA THR A 123 8.82 -13.71 -41.94
C THR A 123 8.82 -15.23 -42.17
N GLU A 124 9.81 -15.81 -42.87
CA GLU A 124 9.88 -17.28 -43.04
C GLU A 124 10.26 -18.02 -41.75
N ASP A 125 10.97 -17.36 -40.82
CA ASP A 125 11.58 -18.00 -39.65
C ASP A 125 10.91 -17.62 -38.31
N PHE A 126 9.78 -16.92 -38.31
CA PHE A 126 9.11 -16.36 -37.11
C PHE A 126 8.84 -17.35 -35.95
N ASN A 127 8.68 -16.80 -34.74
CA ASN A 127 8.23 -17.54 -33.57
C ASN A 127 6.77 -17.21 -33.23
N ASP A 128 5.88 -18.19 -33.32
CA ASP A 128 4.42 -18.04 -33.10
C ASP A 128 4.08 -17.36 -31.76
N THR A 129 4.80 -17.70 -30.70
CA THR A 129 4.59 -17.14 -29.35
C THR A 129 5.00 -15.68 -29.29
N VAL A 130 6.10 -15.30 -29.95
CA VAL A 130 6.58 -13.91 -30.01
C VAL A 130 5.63 -13.04 -30.79
N VAL A 131 5.19 -13.50 -31.97
CA VAL A 131 4.26 -12.75 -32.84
C VAL A 131 2.97 -12.40 -32.09
N SER A 132 2.46 -13.32 -31.26
CA SER A 132 1.24 -13.07 -30.47
C SER A 132 1.48 -12.32 -29.16
N HIS A 133 2.73 -12.14 -28.72
CA HIS A 133 3.04 -11.71 -27.35
C HIS A 133 2.48 -10.31 -27.04
N GLY A 134 2.73 -9.31 -27.88
CA GLY A 134 2.22 -7.95 -27.63
C GLY A 134 0.69 -7.84 -27.71
N THR A 135 0.04 -8.66 -28.54
CA THR A 135 -1.44 -8.80 -28.57
C THR A 135 -1.97 -9.41 -27.26
N VAL A 136 -1.29 -10.42 -26.70
CA VAL A 136 -1.63 -11.01 -25.39
C VAL A 136 -1.52 -9.96 -24.28
N ILE A 137 -0.41 -9.22 -24.25
CA ILE A 137 -0.16 -8.17 -23.24
C ILE A 137 -1.27 -7.10 -23.32
N SER A 138 -1.58 -6.67 -24.54
CA SER A 138 -2.59 -5.64 -24.79
C SER A 138 -4.01 -6.10 -24.44
N GLY A 139 -4.34 -7.36 -24.71
CA GLY A 139 -5.62 -7.96 -24.32
C GLY A 139 -5.84 -7.99 -22.80
N ILE A 140 -4.80 -8.29 -22.03
CA ILE A 140 -4.85 -8.22 -20.56
C ILE A 140 -5.10 -6.78 -20.08
N ILE A 141 -4.45 -5.81 -20.74
CA ILE A 141 -4.57 -4.39 -20.37
C ILE A 141 -5.97 -3.86 -20.65
N GLY A 142 -6.49 -4.11 -21.85
CA GLY A 142 -7.63 -3.36 -22.37
C GLY A 142 -8.39 -4.01 -23.52
N ALA A 143 -8.58 -5.34 -23.55
CA ALA A 143 -9.60 -5.89 -24.44
C ALA A 143 -10.99 -5.32 -24.12
N THR A 144 -11.74 -4.96 -25.16
CA THR A 144 -13.03 -4.26 -25.03
C THR A 144 -14.03 -5.11 -24.26
N ALA A 145 -14.43 -4.64 -23.08
CA ALA A 145 -15.39 -5.36 -22.27
C ALA A 145 -16.83 -5.12 -22.75
N ASN A 146 -17.71 -6.11 -22.53
CA ASN A 146 -19.13 -6.08 -22.81
C ASN A 146 -19.51 -5.78 -24.27
N ASN A 147 -18.65 -6.16 -25.22
CA ASN A 147 -18.96 -6.14 -26.65
C ASN A 147 -19.65 -7.45 -27.11
N GLY A 148 -19.69 -8.47 -26.24
CA GLY A 148 -20.29 -9.78 -26.53
C GLY A 148 -19.39 -10.71 -27.35
N LEU A 149 -18.13 -10.32 -27.55
CA LEU A 149 -17.07 -11.08 -28.19
C LEU A 149 -16.13 -11.65 -27.12
N GLY A 150 -14.97 -12.11 -27.55
CA GLY A 150 -13.83 -12.57 -26.77
C GLY A 150 -13.84 -12.53 -25.23
N ILE A 151 -12.91 -11.71 -24.73
CA ILE A 151 -12.50 -11.58 -23.33
C ILE A 151 -12.85 -10.18 -22.83
N ALA A 152 -12.36 -9.81 -21.65
CA ALA A 152 -12.38 -8.44 -21.17
C ALA A 152 -11.03 -8.11 -20.55
N GLY A 153 -10.49 -6.96 -20.91
CA GLY A 153 -9.31 -6.40 -20.27
C GLY A 153 -9.62 -5.92 -18.86
N ILE A 154 -8.56 -5.58 -18.12
CA ILE A 154 -8.70 -4.93 -16.82
C ILE A 154 -9.30 -3.53 -16.95
N ASN A 155 -8.98 -2.81 -18.03
CA ASN A 155 -9.64 -1.58 -18.44
C ASN A 155 -10.67 -1.91 -19.53
N TRP A 156 -11.91 -1.43 -19.37
CA TRP A 156 -12.98 -1.63 -20.36
C TRP A 156 -12.86 -0.64 -21.52
N ASP A 157 -12.34 0.55 -21.20
CA ASP A 157 -12.07 1.64 -22.12
C ASP A 157 -10.64 2.15 -21.83
N ILE A 158 -9.77 2.19 -22.84
CA ILE A 158 -8.39 2.68 -22.71
C ILE A 158 -7.80 3.07 -24.07
N SER A 159 -6.66 3.78 -24.06
CA SER A 159 -5.82 4.00 -25.25
C SER A 159 -4.48 3.28 -25.10
N ILE A 160 -4.30 2.17 -25.82
CA ILE A 160 -3.05 1.40 -25.85
C ILE A 160 -2.15 1.95 -26.95
N MET A 161 -0.99 2.49 -26.63
CA MET A 161 0.00 2.95 -27.62
C MET A 161 0.96 1.81 -27.95
N PRO A 162 0.80 1.10 -29.09
CA PRO A 162 1.67 -0.02 -29.42
C PRO A 162 2.99 0.49 -29.99
N LEU A 163 4.10 0.03 -29.40
CA LEU A 163 5.45 0.38 -29.84
C LEU A 163 6.24 -0.90 -30.05
N ARG A 164 6.53 -1.25 -31.30
CA ARG A 164 7.28 -2.47 -31.62
C ARG A 164 8.77 -2.22 -31.39
N VAL A 165 9.35 -2.96 -30.46
CA VAL A 165 10.78 -2.87 -30.08
C VAL A 165 11.50 -4.22 -30.12
N LEU A 166 10.75 -5.30 -30.30
CA LEU A 166 11.24 -6.66 -30.46
C LEU A 166 10.86 -7.18 -31.85
N GLY A 167 11.81 -7.81 -32.54
CA GLY A 167 11.54 -8.50 -33.81
C GLY A 167 10.81 -9.83 -33.61
N GLU A 168 10.61 -10.58 -34.69
CA GLU A 168 9.77 -11.79 -34.77
C GLU A 168 10.36 -12.99 -34.01
N GLN A 169 11.60 -12.87 -33.53
CA GLN A 169 12.30 -13.82 -32.67
C GLN A 169 12.33 -13.40 -31.18
N GLY A 170 11.77 -12.25 -30.85
CA GLY A 170 11.76 -11.68 -29.50
C GLY A 170 13.06 -10.96 -29.14
N ALA A 171 13.94 -10.73 -30.12
CA ALA A 171 15.18 -9.98 -29.93
C ALA A 171 14.96 -8.50 -30.23
N GLY A 172 15.54 -7.63 -29.40
CA GLY A 172 15.50 -6.18 -29.57
C GLY A 172 16.80 -5.51 -29.12
N SER A 173 16.85 -4.19 -29.19
CA SER A 173 17.99 -3.40 -28.74
C SER A 173 17.58 -2.37 -27.68
N THR A 174 18.45 -2.13 -26.69
CA THR A 174 18.22 -1.08 -25.68
C THR A 174 18.19 0.32 -26.31
N ALA A 175 18.76 0.51 -27.50
CA ALA A 175 18.65 1.75 -28.26
C ALA A 175 17.20 2.00 -28.73
N ASN A 176 16.54 0.97 -29.27
CA ASN A 176 15.13 1.06 -29.68
C ASN A 176 14.22 1.24 -28.47
N VAL A 177 14.46 0.50 -27.38
CA VAL A 177 13.69 0.68 -26.13
C VAL A 177 13.80 2.12 -25.60
N ARG A 178 14.99 2.73 -25.61
CA ARG A 178 15.17 4.14 -25.21
C ARG A 178 14.39 5.11 -26.10
N ARG A 179 14.41 4.91 -27.42
CA ARG A 179 13.66 5.74 -28.37
C ARG A 179 12.15 5.60 -28.14
N ALA A 180 11.67 4.37 -27.94
CA ALA A 180 10.27 4.09 -27.66
C ALA A 180 9.80 4.67 -26.32
N ILE A 181 10.61 4.62 -25.26
CA ILE A 181 10.26 5.28 -23.98
C ILE A 181 10.14 6.80 -24.18
N ARG A 182 11.06 7.43 -24.91
CA ARG A 182 10.96 8.86 -25.21
C ARG A 182 9.70 9.20 -26.00
N TYR A 183 9.46 8.45 -27.06
CA TYR A 183 8.25 8.56 -27.87
C TYR A 183 6.98 8.45 -27.01
N ALA A 184 6.90 7.43 -26.15
CA ALA A 184 5.75 7.23 -25.28
C ALA A 184 5.50 8.42 -24.36
N VAL A 185 6.53 8.93 -23.70
CA VAL A 185 6.43 10.08 -22.78
C VAL A 185 6.05 11.35 -23.55
N GLU A 186 6.69 11.60 -24.69
CA GLU A 186 6.46 12.79 -25.52
C GLU A 186 5.05 12.80 -26.15
N ASN A 187 4.49 11.62 -26.42
CA ASN A 187 3.11 11.42 -26.89
C ASN A 187 2.09 11.19 -25.75
N GLY A 188 2.47 11.47 -24.50
CA GLY A 188 1.53 11.57 -23.38
C GLY A 188 1.14 10.25 -22.71
N ALA A 189 1.93 9.20 -22.81
CA ALA A 189 1.69 7.95 -22.08
C ALA A 189 1.66 8.17 -20.56
N ASP A 190 0.63 7.66 -19.89
CA ASP A 190 0.51 7.66 -18.43
C ASP A 190 1.27 6.50 -17.78
N VAL A 191 1.33 5.37 -18.50
CA VAL A 191 1.96 4.12 -18.06
C VAL A 191 2.76 3.51 -19.21
N ILE A 192 3.94 2.99 -18.92
CA ILE A 192 4.78 2.22 -19.84
C ILE A 192 4.89 0.79 -19.33
N ASN A 193 4.50 -0.18 -20.15
CA ASN A 193 4.61 -1.60 -19.86
C ASN A 193 5.82 -2.21 -20.58
N LEU A 194 6.72 -2.83 -19.81
CA LEU A 194 7.93 -3.51 -20.28
C LEU A 194 7.86 -5.01 -19.95
N SER A 195 7.23 -5.79 -20.84
CA SER A 195 7.00 -7.24 -20.67
C SER A 195 8.16 -8.11 -21.18
N PHE A 196 9.39 -7.63 -21.11
CA PHE A 196 10.60 -8.33 -21.56
C PHE A 196 11.75 -8.13 -20.56
N THR A 197 12.79 -8.95 -20.66
CA THR A 197 13.95 -8.87 -19.75
C THR A 197 15.29 -9.08 -20.46
N PHE A 198 16.36 -8.56 -19.86
CA PHE A 198 17.74 -8.76 -20.28
C PHE A 198 18.69 -8.69 -19.07
N SER A 199 19.91 -9.21 -19.22
CA SER A 199 20.85 -9.41 -18.10
C SER A 199 21.98 -8.40 -18.00
N GLN A 200 22.22 -7.59 -19.04
CA GLN A 200 23.30 -6.61 -19.06
C GLN A 200 22.73 -5.22 -18.74
N PRO A 201 23.30 -4.47 -17.77
CA PRO A 201 22.85 -3.11 -17.49
C PRO A 201 23.15 -2.17 -18.67
N ASP A 202 22.30 -1.16 -18.84
CA ASP A 202 22.51 -0.05 -19.77
C ASP A 202 22.23 1.26 -19.04
N ASP A 203 23.29 2.00 -18.72
CA ASP A 203 23.22 3.23 -17.93
C ASP A 203 22.35 4.32 -18.59
N ILE A 204 22.30 4.35 -19.92
CA ILE A 204 21.53 5.37 -20.63
C ILE A 204 20.05 4.97 -20.63
N LEU A 205 19.75 3.67 -20.69
CA LEU A 205 18.37 3.19 -20.54
C LEU A 205 17.87 3.43 -19.11
N ALA A 206 18.70 3.18 -18.09
CA ALA A 206 18.39 3.51 -16.70
C ALA A 206 18.02 5.00 -16.55
N GLN A 207 18.86 5.91 -17.06
CA GLN A 207 18.59 7.36 -17.05
C GLN A 207 17.34 7.75 -17.87
N THR A 208 17.02 7.01 -18.93
CA THR A 208 15.82 7.28 -19.73
C THR A 208 14.55 6.87 -18.98
N ILE A 209 14.61 5.77 -18.21
CA ILE A 209 13.53 5.35 -17.32
C ILE A 209 13.34 6.32 -16.16
N GLU A 210 14.44 6.75 -15.52
CA GLU A 210 14.41 7.77 -14.47
C GLU A 210 13.76 9.07 -14.99
N TRP A 211 14.16 9.53 -16.17
CA TRP A 211 13.54 10.69 -16.81
C TRP A 211 12.04 10.50 -17.07
N ALA A 212 11.60 9.35 -17.57
CA ALA A 212 10.18 9.06 -17.79
C ALA A 212 9.39 9.11 -16.47
N TYR A 213 9.96 8.52 -15.42
CA TYR A 213 9.42 8.58 -14.06
C TYR A 213 9.32 10.03 -13.56
N GLU A 214 10.34 10.85 -13.76
CA GLU A 214 10.33 12.29 -13.41
C GLU A 214 9.28 13.10 -14.19
N GLN A 215 8.92 12.67 -15.41
CA GLN A 215 7.82 13.27 -16.17
C GLN A 215 6.43 12.83 -15.66
N GLY A 216 6.36 11.99 -14.63
CA GLY A 216 5.10 11.55 -14.02
C GLY A 216 4.52 10.27 -14.64
N VAL A 217 5.28 9.59 -15.50
CA VAL A 217 4.88 8.33 -16.15
C VAL A 217 5.21 7.14 -15.26
N VAL A 218 4.27 6.21 -15.12
CA VAL A 218 4.48 4.98 -14.34
C VAL A 218 5.16 3.93 -15.21
N VAL A 219 6.32 3.43 -14.80
CA VAL A 219 7.03 2.37 -15.53
C VAL A 219 6.85 1.03 -14.79
N VAL A 220 6.37 0.01 -15.50
CA VAL A 220 6.12 -1.33 -14.95
C VAL A 220 6.90 -2.37 -15.76
N ALA A 221 7.59 -3.28 -15.06
CA ALA A 221 8.45 -4.26 -15.70
C ALA A 221 8.29 -5.67 -15.11
N ALA A 222 8.40 -6.67 -15.99
CA ALA A 222 8.48 -8.08 -15.59
C ALA A 222 9.85 -8.38 -14.95
N VAL A 223 9.88 -9.18 -13.87
CA VAL A 223 11.15 -9.60 -13.23
C VAL A 223 11.84 -10.78 -13.93
N GLY A 224 11.16 -11.47 -14.84
CA GLY A 224 11.70 -12.53 -15.69
C GLY A 224 11.35 -13.96 -15.28
N ASN A 225 11.65 -14.92 -16.16
CA ASN A 225 11.10 -16.30 -16.13
C ASN A 225 12.18 -17.39 -15.96
N GLY A 226 13.28 -17.09 -15.27
CA GLY A 226 14.42 -18.01 -15.11
C GLY A 226 14.48 -18.76 -13.78
N ASN A 227 13.53 -18.51 -12.86
CA ASN A 227 13.63 -18.89 -11.45
C ASN A 227 14.97 -18.46 -10.80
N ILE A 228 15.38 -17.23 -11.12
CA ILE A 228 16.63 -16.60 -10.68
C ILE A 228 16.36 -15.70 -9.47
N ASP A 229 17.26 -15.76 -8.50
CA ASP A 229 17.35 -14.80 -7.40
C ASP A 229 18.01 -13.50 -7.90
N THR A 230 17.20 -12.46 -8.04
CA THR A 230 17.56 -11.15 -8.58
C THR A 230 18.38 -10.29 -7.62
N ASP A 231 18.43 -10.67 -6.33
CA ASP A 231 19.32 -10.00 -5.37
C ASP A 231 20.79 -10.41 -5.58
N ILE A 232 21.00 -11.59 -6.17
CA ILE A 232 22.31 -12.14 -6.56
C ILE A 232 22.62 -11.84 -8.02
N GLN A 233 21.64 -12.02 -8.91
CA GLN A 233 21.78 -11.80 -10.34
C GLN A 233 20.68 -10.86 -10.85
N PRO A 234 20.93 -9.54 -10.84
CA PRO A 234 19.95 -8.55 -11.28
C PRO A 234 19.48 -8.78 -12.73
N ILE A 235 18.19 -8.54 -12.95
CA ILE A 235 17.53 -8.66 -14.26
C ILE A 235 16.84 -7.34 -14.60
N TYR A 236 17.11 -6.81 -15.78
CA TYR A 236 16.63 -5.50 -16.23
C TYR A 236 15.44 -5.68 -17.19
N PRO A 237 14.48 -4.73 -17.23
CA PRO A 237 14.54 -3.40 -16.62
C PRO A 237 14.10 -3.31 -15.15
N ALA A 238 13.47 -4.35 -14.57
CA ALA A 238 12.94 -4.32 -13.20
C ALA A 238 13.99 -3.90 -12.15
N CYS A 239 15.25 -4.34 -12.29
CA CYS A 239 16.30 -4.04 -11.31
C CYS A 239 17.10 -2.75 -11.56
N PHE A 240 16.62 -1.83 -12.43
CA PHE A 240 17.27 -0.52 -12.58
C PHE A 240 17.22 0.34 -11.31
N ASP A 241 16.24 0.13 -10.44
CA ASP A 241 16.14 0.84 -9.15
C ASP A 241 17.39 0.70 -8.28
N GLN A 242 18.03 -0.48 -8.32
CA GLN A 242 19.28 -0.75 -7.60
C GLN A 242 20.45 0.13 -8.08
N GLN A 243 20.40 0.55 -9.35
CA GLN A 243 21.40 1.41 -9.96
C GLN A 243 21.10 2.90 -9.74
N LEU A 244 19.83 3.28 -9.79
CA LEU A 244 19.40 4.68 -9.73
C LEU A 244 19.34 5.22 -8.29
N GLY A 245 19.10 4.37 -7.30
CA GLY A 245 18.89 4.81 -5.92
C GLY A 245 17.51 5.47 -5.69
N VAL A 246 16.65 5.44 -6.70
CA VAL A 246 15.23 5.79 -6.65
C VAL A 246 14.42 4.59 -7.14
N ASN A 247 13.21 4.39 -6.60
CA ASN A 247 12.31 3.33 -7.07
C ASN A 247 11.46 3.86 -8.24
N ALA A 248 12.03 3.80 -9.44
CA ALA A 248 11.42 4.31 -10.67
C ALA A 248 10.61 3.24 -11.42
N VAL A 249 10.92 1.96 -11.20
CA VAL A 249 10.31 0.83 -11.90
C VAL A 249 9.50 -0.03 -10.94
N ILE A 250 8.22 -0.25 -11.25
CA ILE A 250 7.41 -1.24 -10.53
C ILE A 250 7.76 -2.64 -11.06
N GLY A 251 8.57 -3.39 -10.32
CA GLY A 251 8.96 -4.75 -10.65
C GLY A 251 7.90 -5.78 -10.25
N VAL A 252 7.49 -6.64 -11.19
CA VAL A 252 6.36 -7.57 -11.00
C VAL A 252 6.76 -9.04 -11.12
N ALA A 253 6.64 -9.78 -10.02
CA ALA A 253 6.76 -11.24 -9.97
C ALA A 253 5.45 -11.95 -10.33
N SER A 254 5.54 -13.25 -10.62
CA SER A 254 4.39 -14.05 -11.08
C SER A 254 3.91 -15.07 -10.05
N THR A 255 2.60 -15.20 -9.91
CA THR A 255 1.94 -16.22 -9.07
C THR A 255 1.00 -17.13 -9.85
N ASP A 256 0.75 -18.32 -9.31
CA ASP A 256 -0.22 -19.29 -9.83
C ASP A 256 -1.63 -19.13 -9.22
N GLN A 257 -2.56 -20.01 -9.62
CA GLN A 257 -3.95 -20.02 -9.11
C GLN A 257 -4.07 -20.31 -7.60
N ASN A 258 -3.02 -20.83 -6.97
CA ASN A 258 -2.99 -21.12 -5.54
C ASN A 258 -2.47 -19.94 -4.71
N ASP A 259 -2.15 -18.80 -5.34
CA ASP A 259 -1.35 -17.70 -4.78
C ASP A 259 0.05 -18.15 -4.37
N GLN A 260 0.69 -19.05 -5.11
CA GLN A 260 2.09 -19.43 -4.89
C GLN A 260 2.98 -18.82 -5.97
N LYS A 261 4.27 -18.69 -5.71
CA LYS A 261 5.24 -18.30 -6.73
C LYS A 261 5.12 -19.22 -7.93
N ALA A 262 4.96 -18.64 -9.12
CA ALA A 262 5.06 -19.43 -10.34
C ALA A 262 6.45 -20.07 -10.42
N SER A 263 6.53 -21.34 -10.83
CA SER A 263 7.78 -22.11 -10.80
C SER A 263 8.90 -21.46 -11.61
N PHE A 264 8.55 -20.75 -12.68
CA PHE A 264 9.46 -20.00 -13.54
C PHE A 264 9.79 -18.59 -13.03
N SER A 265 8.99 -17.99 -12.15
CA SER A 265 9.16 -16.58 -11.78
C SER A 265 10.53 -16.37 -11.12
N ASN A 266 11.28 -15.40 -11.61
CA ASN A 266 12.36 -14.78 -10.85
C ASN A 266 11.79 -14.13 -9.57
N PHE A 267 12.67 -13.92 -8.60
CA PHE A 267 12.32 -13.45 -7.26
C PHE A 267 13.50 -12.67 -6.65
N GLY A 268 13.26 -11.84 -5.64
CA GLY A 268 14.27 -11.04 -4.94
C GLY A 268 13.62 -9.86 -4.24
N THR A 269 14.25 -9.33 -3.20
CA THR A 269 13.70 -8.23 -2.38
C THR A 269 14.01 -6.84 -2.93
N LYS A 270 15.06 -6.70 -3.75
CA LYS A 270 15.56 -5.38 -4.15
C LYS A 270 14.86 -4.74 -5.34
N CYS A 271 14.27 -5.54 -6.23
CA CYS A 271 13.65 -5.07 -7.47
C CYS A 271 12.29 -5.73 -7.77
N THR A 272 11.68 -6.36 -6.77
CA THR A 272 10.31 -6.87 -6.85
C THR A 272 9.42 -6.08 -5.91
N ASP A 273 8.46 -5.32 -6.44
CA ASP A 273 7.57 -4.50 -5.65
C ASP A 273 6.31 -5.24 -5.20
N LEU A 274 5.75 -6.04 -6.10
CA LEU A 274 4.57 -6.86 -5.88
C LEU A 274 4.53 -8.02 -6.88
N SER A 275 3.55 -8.89 -6.73
CA SER A 275 3.27 -9.96 -7.69
C SER A 275 1.88 -9.85 -8.30
N ALA A 276 1.67 -10.52 -9.43
CA ALA A 276 0.36 -10.70 -10.02
C ALA A 276 0.25 -12.10 -10.65
N PRO A 277 -0.97 -12.57 -10.97
CA PRO A 277 -1.14 -13.83 -11.71
C PRO A 277 -0.36 -13.85 -13.03
N GLY A 278 0.18 -15.01 -13.40
CA GLY A 278 0.81 -15.18 -14.71
C GLY A 278 0.97 -16.63 -15.14
N VAL A 279 0.16 -17.54 -14.58
CA VAL A 279 0.12 -18.97 -14.94
C VAL A 279 -1.26 -19.28 -15.50
N ASP A 280 -1.31 -20.05 -16.58
CA ASP A 280 -2.55 -20.49 -17.24
C ASP A 280 -3.51 -19.33 -17.53
N ILE A 281 -3.00 -18.32 -18.24
CA ILE A 281 -3.77 -17.15 -18.63
C ILE A 281 -4.41 -17.40 -19.99
N PHE A 282 -5.71 -17.19 -20.07
CA PHE A 282 -6.47 -17.13 -21.32
C PHE A 282 -6.47 -15.70 -21.85
N ALA A 283 -6.05 -15.51 -23.10
CA ALA A 283 -5.82 -14.18 -23.66
C ALA A 283 -6.14 -14.10 -25.16
N ALA A 284 -6.31 -12.87 -25.65
CA ALA A 284 -6.29 -12.54 -27.07
C ALA A 284 -4.91 -12.85 -27.66
N VAL A 285 -4.86 -13.31 -28.92
CA VAL A 285 -3.62 -13.63 -29.64
C VAL A 285 -3.69 -13.10 -31.05
N TYR A 286 -2.54 -12.94 -31.70
CA TYR A 286 -2.51 -12.49 -33.10
C TYR A 286 -3.31 -13.45 -33.99
N HIS A 287 -4.15 -12.87 -34.85
CA HIS A 287 -5.03 -13.63 -35.73
C HIS A 287 -5.01 -13.08 -37.15
N ASP A 288 -4.76 -13.96 -38.11
CA ASP A 288 -4.78 -13.63 -39.54
C ASP A 288 -5.63 -14.66 -40.29
N LEU A 289 -6.71 -14.19 -40.93
CA LEU A 289 -7.63 -15.01 -41.73
C LEU A 289 -6.95 -15.72 -42.91
N ALA A 290 -5.83 -15.18 -43.40
CA ALA A 290 -5.04 -15.77 -44.46
C ALA A 290 -3.98 -16.77 -43.96
N SER A 291 -3.67 -16.76 -42.66
CA SER A 291 -2.66 -17.62 -42.05
C SER A 291 -3.18 -19.03 -41.76
N THR A 292 -2.31 -20.03 -41.93
CA THR A 292 -2.56 -21.40 -41.46
C THR A 292 -2.07 -21.66 -40.05
N VAL A 293 -1.34 -20.70 -39.46
CA VAL A 293 -0.77 -20.79 -38.11
C VAL A 293 -1.64 -20.00 -37.12
N PHE A 294 -1.99 -18.76 -37.47
CA PHE A 294 -2.73 -17.82 -36.61
C PHE A 294 -4.23 -17.88 -36.87
N VAL A 295 -4.82 -19.07 -36.71
CA VAL A 295 -6.22 -19.36 -37.07
C VAL A 295 -7.24 -19.10 -35.95
N THR A 296 -6.79 -18.73 -34.75
CA THR A 296 -7.64 -18.44 -33.59
C THR A 296 -7.31 -17.07 -33.03
N SER A 297 -8.32 -16.31 -32.60
CA SER A 297 -8.15 -15.00 -31.95
C SER A 297 -7.91 -15.08 -30.44
N TYR A 298 -8.14 -16.24 -29.81
CA TYR A 298 -7.90 -16.41 -28.36
C TYR A 298 -7.26 -17.77 -28.09
N ALA A 299 -6.32 -17.81 -27.14
CA ALA A 299 -5.64 -19.04 -26.76
C ALA A 299 -5.26 -19.08 -25.28
N SER A 300 -4.99 -20.30 -24.82
CA SER A 300 -4.47 -20.68 -23.50
C SER A 300 -3.75 -22.03 -23.65
N PRO A 301 -2.81 -22.38 -22.76
CA PRO A 301 -2.32 -21.57 -21.64
C PRO A 301 -1.18 -20.62 -22.05
N TRP A 302 -1.24 -19.37 -21.59
CA TRP A 302 -0.11 -18.46 -21.57
C TRP A 302 0.49 -18.34 -20.18
N GLU A 303 1.83 -18.29 -20.09
CA GLU A 303 2.55 -18.26 -18.82
C GLU A 303 3.76 -17.32 -18.88
N GLY A 304 3.98 -16.56 -17.81
CA GLY A 304 5.14 -15.65 -17.70
C GLY A 304 4.89 -14.47 -16.77
N THR A 305 5.98 -13.93 -16.23
CA THR A 305 6.00 -12.60 -15.59
C THR A 305 5.61 -11.49 -16.57
N SER A 306 5.78 -11.72 -17.88
CA SER A 306 5.30 -10.85 -18.95
C SER A 306 3.77 -10.72 -19.01
N LEU A 307 3.02 -11.61 -18.35
CA LEU A 307 1.56 -11.51 -18.17
C LEU A 307 1.17 -10.89 -16.83
N SER A 308 2.05 -10.96 -15.84
CA SER A 308 1.85 -10.34 -14.53
C SER A 308 2.08 -8.82 -14.59
N ALA A 309 3.12 -8.38 -15.31
CA ALA A 309 3.42 -6.96 -15.55
C ALA A 309 2.22 -6.17 -16.13
N PRO A 310 1.55 -6.60 -17.23
CA PRO A 310 0.41 -5.87 -17.78
C PRO A 310 -0.78 -5.82 -16.83
N MET A 311 -0.97 -6.78 -15.93
CA MET A 311 -2.03 -6.67 -14.93
C MET A 311 -1.80 -5.50 -13.96
N VAL A 312 -0.54 -5.26 -13.60
CA VAL A 312 -0.13 -4.12 -12.77
C VAL A 312 -0.15 -2.82 -13.57
N SER A 313 0.31 -2.82 -14.83
CA SER A 313 0.22 -1.67 -15.75
C SER A 313 -1.23 -1.22 -15.94
N ALA A 314 -2.13 -2.18 -16.18
CA ALA A 314 -3.54 -1.93 -16.33
C ALA A 314 -4.17 -1.40 -15.04
N SER A 315 -3.74 -1.92 -13.89
CA SER A 315 -4.18 -1.43 -12.58
C SER A 315 -3.72 0.01 -12.32
N ALA A 316 -2.48 0.35 -12.68
CA ALA A 316 -1.98 1.72 -12.63
C ALA A 316 -2.81 2.66 -13.52
N ALA A 317 -3.21 2.20 -14.71
CA ALA A 317 -4.10 2.95 -15.60
C ALA A 317 -5.50 3.17 -15.01
N VAL A 318 -6.10 2.16 -14.35
CA VAL A 318 -7.36 2.33 -13.60
C VAL A 318 -7.20 3.39 -12.50
N LEU A 319 -6.08 3.37 -11.75
CA LEU A 319 -5.83 4.39 -10.71
C LEU A 319 -5.69 5.79 -11.30
N ARG A 320 -4.99 5.92 -12.44
CA ARG A 320 -4.83 7.17 -13.18
C ARG A 320 -6.17 7.70 -13.70
N SER A 321 -7.01 6.84 -14.26
CA SER A 321 -8.37 7.18 -14.71
C SER A 321 -9.22 7.73 -13.57
N ALA A 322 -9.26 7.01 -12.44
CA ALA A 322 -10.03 7.43 -11.28
C ALA A 322 -9.50 8.72 -10.65
N TYR A 323 -8.17 8.91 -10.69
CA TYR A 323 -7.45 9.97 -9.99
C TYR A 323 -6.29 10.54 -10.84
N PRO A 324 -6.58 11.42 -11.82
CA PRO A 324 -5.58 11.87 -12.79
C PRO A 324 -4.36 12.60 -12.19
N THR A 325 -4.49 13.15 -10.98
CA THR A 325 -3.43 13.94 -10.32
C THR A 325 -2.43 13.10 -9.52
N LEU A 326 -2.59 11.78 -9.45
CA LEU A 326 -1.66 10.96 -8.65
C LEU A 326 -0.25 10.99 -9.23
N THR A 327 0.78 11.03 -8.40
CA THR A 327 2.16 10.85 -8.87
C THR A 327 2.47 9.36 -9.09
N PRO A 328 3.55 9.02 -9.83
CA PRO A 328 4.03 7.64 -9.91
C PRO A 328 4.23 6.97 -8.55
N ASP A 329 4.80 7.70 -7.57
CA ASP A 329 4.96 7.21 -6.20
C ASP A 329 3.64 6.89 -5.52
N GLN A 330 2.64 7.76 -5.67
CA GLN A 330 1.33 7.54 -5.07
C GLN A 330 0.63 6.32 -5.69
N ILE A 331 0.77 6.12 -7.00
CA ILE A 331 0.26 4.93 -7.69
C ILE A 331 0.99 3.67 -7.22
N ARG A 332 2.33 3.68 -7.21
CA ARG A 332 3.15 2.56 -6.73
C ARG A 332 2.79 2.19 -5.28
N ASN A 333 2.68 3.19 -4.41
CA ASN A 333 2.31 2.99 -3.01
C ASN A 333 0.88 2.47 -2.85
N ALA A 334 -0.08 2.99 -3.61
CA ALA A 334 -1.46 2.47 -3.61
C ALA A 334 -1.49 0.99 -4.00
N LEU A 335 -0.72 0.58 -5.01
CA LEU A 335 -0.62 -0.81 -5.45
C LEU A 335 0.06 -1.69 -4.40
N LYS A 336 1.22 -1.30 -3.87
CA LYS A 336 2.00 -2.09 -2.89
C LYS A 336 1.28 -2.26 -1.54
N LEU A 337 0.59 -1.22 -1.06
CA LEU A 337 -0.07 -1.26 0.25
C LEU A 337 -1.44 -1.95 0.23
N SER A 338 -1.99 -2.21 -0.96
CA SER A 338 -3.33 -2.78 -1.13
C SER A 338 -3.34 -4.28 -1.43
N VAL A 339 -2.17 -4.88 -1.66
CA VAL A 339 -1.99 -6.29 -2.03
C VAL A 339 -2.68 -7.29 -1.09
N ASP A 340 -3.04 -8.45 -1.66
CA ASP A 340 -3.37 -9.64 -0.91
C ASP A 340 -2.12 -10.48 -0.60
N PRO A 341 -2.08 -11.21 0.53
CA PRO A 341 -0.96 -12.06 0.88
C PRO A 341 -0.76 -13.25 -0.08
N ILE A 342 0.49 -13.62 -0.32
CA ILE A 342 0.89 -14.80 -1.11
C ILE A 342 1.01 -16.03 -0.18
N LYS A 343 0.70 -17.23 -0.67
CA LYS A 343 0.72 -18.48 0.10
C LYS A 343 2.04 -19.24 -0.06
N GLU A 344 3.12 -18.62 0.40
CA GLU A 344 4.43 -19.28 0.49
C GLU A 344 4.74 -19.87 1.87
N SER A 345 5.62 -20.88 1.84
CA SER A 345 5.99 -21.70 3.00
C SER A 345 6.77 -20.96 4.09
N SER A 346 7.39 -19.82 3.78
CA SER A 346 8.15 -19.00 4.72
C SER A 346 7.98 -17.50 4.45
N LEU A 347 8.27 -16.68 5.46
CA LEU A 347 8.28 -15.22 5.31
C LEU A 347 9.32 -14.76 4.28
N GLU A 348 10.51 -15.33 4.33
CA GLU A 348 11.61 -14.97 3.42
C GLU A 348 11.25 -15.24 1.96
N ALA A 349 10.61 -16.38 1.68
CA ALA A 349 10.13 -16.70 0.34
C ALA A 349 9.05 -15.71 -0.16
N ARG A 350 8.25 -15.12 0.74
CA ARG A 350 7.26 -14.09 0.36
C ARG A 350 7.89 -12.75 0.08
N LYS A 351 8.84 -12.32 0.91
CA LYS A 351 9.53 -11.04 0.73
C LYS A 351 10.18 -10.94 -0.64
N GLN A 352 10.69 -12.07 -1.14
CA GLN A 352 11.26 -12.18 -2.48
C GLN A 352 10.24 -12.04 -3.62
N LEU A 353 8.95 -11.90 -3.34
CA LEU A 353 7.87 -11.72 -4.32
C LEU A 353 7.20 -10.35 -4.20
N GLY A 354 7.87 -9.41 -3.52
CA GLY A 354 7.35 -8.09 -3.23
C GLY A 354 6.34 -8.08 -2.09
N ALA A 355 5.53 -7.01 -2.02
CA ALA A 355 4.61 -6.77 -0.92
C ALA A 355 3.50 -7.84 -0.82
N GLY A 356 3.11 -8.43 -1.94
CA GLY A 356 2.02 -9.40 -2.05
C GLY A 356 1.44 -9.42 -3.47
N ARG A 357 0.36 -10.19 -3.66
CA ARG A 357 -0.34 -10.27 -4.94
C ARG A 357 -1.28 -9.07 -5.11
N LEU A 358 -1.28 -8.46 -6.28
CA LEU A 358 -2.18 -7.40 -6.71
C LEU A 358 -3.65 -7.62 -6.25
N ASN A 359 -4.26 -6.56 -5.71
CA ASN A 359 -5.69 -6.43 -5.45
C ASN A 359 -6.17 -5.06 -5.95
N LEU A 360 -6.80 -5.04 -7.13
CA LEU A 360 -7.19 -3.82 -7.82
C LEU A 360 -8.28 -3.04 -7.06
N SER A 361 -9.28 -3.74 -6.51
CA SER A 361 -10.36 -3.09 -5.77
C SER A 361 -9.85 -2.32 -4.56
N ARG A 362 -8.94 -2.92 -3.77
CA ARG A 362 -8.31 -2.21 -2.67
C ARG A 362 -7.41 -1.10 -3.18
N ALA A 363 -6.66 -1.29 -4.25
CA ALA A 363 -5.80 -0.25 -4.82
C ALA A 363 -6.60 1.02 -5.17
N VAL A 364 -7.77 0.88 -5.81
CA VAL A 364 -8.67 2.00 -6.14
C VAL A 364 -9.20 2.70 -4.87
N GLU A 365 -9.58 1.93 -3.85
CA GLU A 365 -10.02 2.49 -2.57
C GLU A 365 -8.88 3.25 -1.86
N TYR A 366 -7.67 2.71 -1.84
CA TYR A 366 -6.50 3.32 -1.23
C TYR A 366 -6.04 4.58 -1.96
N ALA A 367 -6.05 4.56 -3.29
CA ALA A 367 -5.67 5.69 -4.13
C ALA A 367 -6.49 6.96 -3.82
N SER A 368 -7.76 6.79 -3.41
CA SER A 368 -8.64 7.90 -3.00
C SER A 368 -8.14 8.73 -1.81
N VAL A 369 -7.23 8.16 -0.99
CA VAL A 369 -6.66 8.84 0.17
C VAL A 369 -5.69 9.92 -0.26
N PHE A 370 -4.88 9.66 -1.29
CA PHE A 370 -3.88 10.61 -1.78
C PHE A 370 -4.52 11.86 -2.39
N VAL A 371 -5.65 11.74 -3.09
CA VAL A 371 -6.33 12.88 -3.71
C VAL A 371 -6.95 13.85 -2.69
N LYS A 372 -7.29 13.36 -1.50
CA LYS A 372 -7.92 14.17 -0.45
C LYS A 372 -6.92 15.00 0.36
N GLY A 373 -5.61 14.81 0.16
CA GLY A 373 -4.54 15.47 0.91
C GLY A 373 -3.31 15.78 0.07
N VAL A 374 -3.40 16.73 -0.87
CA VAL A 374 -2.19 17.28 -1.51
C VAL A 374 -2.13 18.79 -1.39
N SER A 375 -1.24 19.24 -0.50
CA SER A 375 -0.24 20.25 -0.85
C SER A 375 1.13 19.74 -0.40
N THR A 376 1.85 19.01 -1.24
CA THR A 376 3.24 18.66 -0.97
C THR A 376 4.17 19.57 -1.74
N GLY A 377 4.79 20.50 -1.00
CA GLY A 377 6.05 21.09 -1.38
C GLY A 377 7.15 20.04 -1.24
N SER A 378 7.98 19.96 -2.28
CA SER A 378 9.24 19.22 -2.35
C SER A 378 10.10 19.37 -1.10
N LEU A 379 10.62 18.25 -0.58
CA LEU A 379 11.94 18.21 0.05
C LEU A 379 12.56 16.82 -0.20
N LEU A 380 13.74 16.83 -0.82
CA LEU A 380 14.64 15.70 -0.94
C LEU A 380 15.92 16.01 -0.15
N THR A 381 16.44 14.97 0.47
CA THR A 381 17.85 14.69 0.83
C THR A 381 18.50 15.48 1.97
N SER A 382 18.75 14.77 3.08
CA SER A 382 20.06 14.79 3.76
C SER A 382 20.27 13.58 4.68
N ALA A 383 21.43 12.94 4.52
CA ALA A 383 22.19 12.09 5.44
C ALA A 383 21.51 10.84 6.06
N VAL A 384 22.00 9.67 5.61
CA VAL A 384 21.79 8.36 6.23
C VAL A 384 22.39 8.36 7.64
N SER A 385 21.55 8.61 8.65
CA SER A 385 21.69 8.04 9.98
C SER A 385 20.94 6.69 10.01
N SER A 386 21.38 5.76 10.85
CA SER A 386 20.84 4.39 10.93
C SER A 386 19.47 4.37 11.61
N HIS A 387 18.46 4.91 10.93
CA HIS A 387 17.10 5.01 11.44
C HIS A 387 16.47 3.63 11.60
N SER A 388 15.96 3.35 12.79
CA SER A 388 15.25 2.10 13.05
C SER A 388 13.97 2.32 13.84
N PHE A 389 13.07 1.36 13.75
CA PHE A 389 11.90 1.27 14.60
C PHE A 389 11.73 -0.16 15.06
N VAL A 390 11.07 -0.32 16.20
CA VAL A 390 10.86 -1.62 16.81
C VAL A 390 9.41 -2.02 16.64
N VAL A 391 9.21 -3.23 16.13
CA VAL A 391 7.89 -3.81 15.87
C VAL A 391 7.72 -5.13 16.58
N ALA A 392 6.51 -5.37 17.05
CA ALA A 392 6.09 -6.63 17.62
C ALA A 392 4.66 -6.98 17.20
N GLN A 393 4.28 -8.24 17.33
CA GLN A 393 2.94 -8.69 17.00
C GLN A 393 2.04 -8.76 18.23
N GLY A 394 0.73 -8.58 18.00
CA GLY A 394 -0.31 -8.70 19.02
C GLY A 394 -0.67 -10.14 19.37
N GLU A 395 -1.72 -10.32 20.17
CA GLU A 395 -2.17 -11.62 20.65
C GLU A 395 -2.48 -12.61 19.52
N GLY A 396 -1.99 -13.85 19.68
CA GLY A 396 -2.04 -14.95 18.71
C GLY A 396 -0.68 -15.25 18.08
N SER A 397 0.29 -14.34 18.17
CA SER A 397 1.64 -14.51 17.61
C SER A 397 2.65 -15.05 18.61
N SER A 398 3.75 -15.61 18.11
CA SER A 398 4.97 -15.74 18.91
C SER A 398 5.46 -14.35 19.37
N PRO A 399 6.18 -14.25 20.50
CA PRO A 399 6.55 -12.98 21.11
C PRO A 399 7.84 -12.42 20.51
N VAL A 400 7.88 -12.37 19.18
CA VAL A 400 9.01 -11.89 18.40
C VAL A 400 8.98 -10.37 18.33
N VAL A 401 10.14 -9.78 18.61
CA VAL A 401 10.43 -8.35 18.45
C VAL A 401 11.46 -8.21 17.34
N ARG A 402 11.26 -7.23 16.45
CA ARG A 402 12.21 -6.88 15.39
C ARG A 402 12.54 -5.41 15.45
N ARG A 403 13.83 -5.09 15.35
CA ARG A 403 14.30 -3.77 14.99
C ARG A 403 14.50 -3.75 13.48
N ILE A 404 13.87 -2.79 12.80
CA ILE A 404 13.85 -2.71 11.34
C ILE A 404 14.23 -1.29 10.94
N ASP A 405 14.98 -1.14 9.86
CA ASP A 405 15.33 0.18 9.34
C ASP A 405 14.24 0.79 8.44
N SER A 406 14.45 2.05 8.03
CA SER A 406 13.57 2.77 7.09
C SER A 406 13.39 2.09 5.72
N HIS A 407 14.26 1.16 5.34
CA HIS A 407 14.18 0.38 4.09
C HIS A 407 13.49 -0.98 4.28
N GLY A 408 13.15 -1.35 5.51
CA GLY A 408 12.52 -2.64 5.84
C GLY A 408 13.53 -3.76 6.14
N GLU A 409 14.82 -3.46 6.24
CA GLU A 409 15.84 -4.43 6.61
C GLU A 409 15.80 -4.71 8.11
N ILE A 410 15.86 -5.98 8.49
CA ILE A 410 15.84 -6.40 9.90
C ILE A 410 17.25 -6.21 10.47
N LEU A 411 17.39 -5.28 11.41
CA LEU A 411 18.64 -5.01 12.13
C LEU A 411 18.87 -6.02 13.25
N SER A 412 17.81 -6.34 14.02
CA SER A 412 17.84 -7.37 15.06
C SER A 412 16.49 -8.06 15.20
N GLU A 413 16.48 -9.34 15.61
CA GLU A 413 15.27 -10.13 15.86
C GLU A 413 15.48 -11.04 17.07
N PHE A 414 14.55 -11.02 18.03
CA PHE A 414 14.62 -11.83 19.25
C PHE A 414 13.25 -12.13 19.83
N ASN A 415 13.17 -13.13 20.72
CA ASN A 415 11.95 -13.42 21.48
C ASN A 415 11.98 -12.68 22.82
N ALA A 416 11.04 -11.76 23.03
CA ALA A 416 10.96 -11.01 24.29
C ALA A 416 10.52 -11.91 25.47
N TYR A 417 9.72 -12.94 25.19
CA TYR A 417 9.19 -13.90 26.17
C TYR A 417 9.39 -15.35 25.70
N GLY A 418 8.96 -16.34 26.50
CA GLY A 418 9.06 -17.76 26.12
C GLY A 418 8.35 -18.04 24.80
N SER A 419 8.91 -18.90 23.95
CA SER A 419 8.37 -19.20 22.62
C SER A 419 7.00 -19.90 22.63
N ASP A 420 6.56 -20.35 23.79
CA ASP A 420 5.23 -20.91 24.07
C ASP A 420 4.19 -19.86 24.50
N PHE A 421 4.59 -18.59 24.62
CA PHE A 421 3.71 -17.48 24.95
C PHE A 421 3.13 -16.84 23.67
N TYR A 422 1.80 -16.75 23.60
CA TYR A 422 1.08 -16.20 22.43
C TYR A 422 0.20 -14.99 22.76
N GLY A 423 0.43 -14.32 23.89
CA GLY A 423 -0.35 -13.15 24.29
C GLY A 423 0.02 -11.84 23.58
N GLY A 424 1.01 -11.88 22.68
CA GLY A 424 1.56 -10.70 22.01
C GLY A 424 2.50 -9.87 22.89
N VAL A 425 3.19 -8.92 22.26
CA VAL A 425 4.17 -8.03 22.93
C VAL A 425 3.78 -6.58 22.69
N ARG A 426 3.90 -5.77 23.74
CA ARG A 426 3.74 -4.31 23.72
C ARG A 426 5.10 -3.67 23.91
N LEU A 427 5.31 -2.59 23.18
CA LEU A 427 6.60 -1.93 23.08
C LEU A 427 6.53 -0.51 23.62
N ALA A 428 7.65 -0.07 24.16
CA ALA A 428 8.04 1.32 24.33
C ALA A 428 9.56 1.40 24.10
N MET A 429 10.04 2.58 23.73
CA MET A 429 11.47 2.89 23.73
C MET A 429 11.73 4.10 24.62
N GLY A 430 12.96 4.24 25.09
CA GLY A 430 13.41 5.36 25.92
C GLY A 430 14.75 5.07 26.60
N ASP A 431 15.50 6.13 26.90
CA ASP A 431 16.80 6.08 27.60
C ASP A 431 16.55 5.92 29.11
N VAL A 432 16.41 4.67 29.57
CA VAL A 432 16.07 4.39 30.97
C VAL A 432 17.31 4.26 31.84
N ASP A 433 18.50 4.53 31.30
CA ASP A 433 19.77 4.41 32.01
C ASP A 433 20.71 5.61 32.00
N GLY A 434 20.38 6.61 31.18
CA GLY A 434 21.02 7.90 31.06
C GLY A 434 22.33 7.86 30.29
N ASP A 435 22.52 6.90 29.38
CA ASP A 435 23.72 6.84 28.53
C ASP A 435 23.55 7.56 27.18
N GLY A 436 22.34 8.01 26.86
CA GLY A 436 21.98 8.75 25.66
C GLY A 436 21.56 7.87 24.47
N GLU A 437 21.47 6.55 24.63
CA GLU A 437 20.89 5.62 23.68
C GLU A 437 19.55 5.08 24.23
N GLU A 438 18.59 4.76 23.37
CA GLU A 438 17.30 4.23 23.82
C GLU A 438 17.30 2.71 24.02
N GLU A 439 16.59 2.23 25.05
CA GLU A 439 16.34 0.80 25.25
C GLU A 439 14.97 0.35 24.74
N ILE A 440 14.90 -0.92 24.32
CA ILE A 440 13.64 -1.60 23.98
C ILE A 440 12.98 -2.11 25.25
N ILE A 441 11.84 -1.55 25.61
CA ILE A 441 11.05 -1.95 26.78
C ILE A 441 9.83 -2.76 26.33
N THR A 442 9.67 -3.96 26.88
CA THR A 442 8.58 -4.86 26.52
C THR A 442 7.66 -5.19 27.69
N GLY A 443 6.36 -5.27 27.41
CA GLY A 443 5.34 -5.85 28.29
C GLY A 443 4.55 -6.96 27.57
N PRO A 444 4.22 -8.08 28.23
CA PRO A 444 3.42 -9.12 27.58
C PRO A 444 1.94 -8.73 27.61
N GLY A 445 1.20 -9.12 26.57
CA GLY A 445 -0.26 -9.03 26.55
C GLY A 445 -0.96 -10.09 27.43
N PRO A 446 -2.30 -10.25 27.28
CA PRO A 446 -3.10 -11.18 28.08
C PRO A 446 -2.55 -12.61 28.13
N GLY A 447 -2.66 -13.25 29.29
CA GLY A 447 -2.06 -14.56 29.56
C GLY A 447 -0.60 -14.50 30.03
N GLY A 448 0.07 -13.35 29.87
CA GLY A 448 1.41 -13.09 30.38
C GLY A 448 1.41 -12.52 31.80
N GLY A 449 2.47 -12.77 32.56
CA GLY A 449 2.68 -12.12 33.87
C GLY A 449 2.96 -10.62 33.72
N PRO A 450 2.84 -9.80 34.77
CA PRO A 450 3.09 -8.36 34.69
C PRO A 450 4.61 -8.03 34.67
N GLN A 451 5.36 -8.73 33.82
CA GLN A 451 6.81 -8.67 33.75
C GLN A 451 7.24 -7.65 32.70
N VAL A 452 7.90 -6.59 33.14
CA VAL A 452 8.63 -5.67 32.28
C VAL A 452 10.00 -6.29 31.98
N ARG A 453 10.43 -6.22 30.72
CA ARG A 453 11.79 -6.55 30.29
C ARG A 453 12.37 -5.41 29.48
N ILE A 454 13.67 -5.20 29.61
CA ILE A 454 14.42 -4.09 29.01
C ILE A 454 15.57 -4.72 28.25
N PHE A 455 15.70 -4.39 26.98
CA PHE A 455 16.72 -4.90 26.08
C PHE A 455 17.47 -3.74 25.43
N ASN A 456 18.74 -3.95 25.10
CA ASN A 456 19.43 -3.03 24.19
C ASN A 456 18.94 -3.22 22.74
N LEU A 457 19.42 -2.37 21.82
CA LEU A 457 19.04 -2.38 20.41
C LEU A 457 19.43 -3.67 19.66
N ASP A 458 20.40 -4.43 20.18
CA ASP A 458 20.79 -5.75 19.66
C ASP A 458 19.88 -6.89 20.14
N GLY A 459 18.96 -6.61 21.07
CA GLY A 459 18.02 -7.59 21.63
C GLY A 459 18.57 -8.38 22.83
N GLU A 460 19.65 -7.91 23.45
CA GLU A 460 20.20 -8.51 24.67
C GLU A 460 19.47 -7.98 25.91
N LEU A 461 19.07 -8.87 26.82
CA LEU A 461 18.31 -8.51 28.02
C LEU A 461 19.21 -7.82 29.05
N GLU A 462 18.89 -6.59 29.40
CA GLU A 462 19.62 -5.79 30.40
C GLU A 462 18.95 -5.76 31.76
N GLY A 463 17.61 -5.80 31.78
CA GLY A 463 16.82 -5.63 33.00
C GLY A 463 15.45 -6.28 32.93
N GLN A 464 14.90 -6.67 34.08
CA GLN A 464 13.53 -7.15 34.19
C GLN A 464 12.99 -7.04 35.61
N PHE A 465 11.68 -6.80 35.76
CA PHE A 465 11.00 -6.77 37.04
C PHE A 465 9.48 -7.03 36.88
N PHE A 466 8.79 -7.32 37.99
CA PHE A 466 7.34 -7.43 38.00
C PHE A 466 6.71 -6.11 38.48
N ALA A 467 5.89 -5.48 37.64
CA ALA A 467 5.23 -4.21 37.95
C ALA A 467 4.01 -4.36 38.87
N PHE A 468 3.41 -5.55 38.87
CA PHE A 468 2.27 -5.94 39.71
C PHE A 468 2.54 -7.31 40.36
N ASP A 469 1.53 -7.84 41.06
CA ASP A 469 1.61 -9.16 41.67
C ASP A 469 1.94 -10.24 40.62
N GLU A 470 3.00 -11.01 40.86
CA GLU A 470 3.55 -12.00 39.93
C GLU A 470 2.55 -13.08 39.50
N CYS A 471 1.46 -13.28 40.25
CA CYS A 471 0.41 -14.24 39.91
C CYS A 471 -0.60 -13.70 38.89
N GLN A 472 -0.62 -12.39 38.64
CA GLN A 472 -1.55 -11.78 37.67
C GLN A 472 -1.21 -12.22 36.25
N ARG A 473 -2.24 -12.40 35.42
CA ARG A 473 -2.11 -12.83 34.02
C ARG A 473 -2.90 -11.94 33.05
N TYR A 474 -3.19 -10.71 33.48
CA TYR A 474 -3.94 -9.75 32.66
C TYR A 474 -3.09 -9.19 31.51
N GLY A 475 -1.76 -9.27 31.58
CA GLY A 475 -0.87 -8.51 30.71
C GLY A 475 -0.72 -7.05 31.17
N ILE A 476 0.25 -6.34 30.58
CA ILE A 476 0.57 -4.95 30.92
C ILE A 476 0.85 -4.10 29.68
N PHE A 477 0.56 -2.81 29.72
CA PHE A 477 1.11 -1.84 28.75
C PHE A 477 2.32 -1.15 29.36
N VAL A 478 3.27 -0.76 28.50
CA VAL A 478 4.49 -0.04 28.85
C VAL A 478 4.55 1.25 28.04
N THR A 479 5.06 2.30 28.66
CA THR A 479 5.37 3.62 28.08
C THR A 479 6.64 4.11 28.77
N SER A 480 7.50 4.85 28.07
CA SER A 480 8.71 5.46 28.63
C SER A 480 8.71 6.97 28.37
N GLY A 481 9.43 7.73 29.21
CA GLY A 481 9.72 9.16 29.04
C GLY A 481 10.15 9.83 30.34
N ASP A 482 10.86 10.96 30.24
CA ASP A 482 11.41 11.72 31.37
C ASP A 482 10.34 12.61 32.03
N VAL A 483 9.46 11.98 32.81
CA VAL A 483 8.40 12.71 33.52
C VAL A 483 8.93 13.62 34.62
N ASN A 484 10.21 13.52 35.02
CA ASN A 484 10.74 14.27 36.17
C ASN A 484 11.90 15.23 35.83
N ALA A 485 12.23 15.35 34.55
CA ALA A 485 13.29 16.20 34.02
C ALA A 485 14.68 15.90 34.62
N ASP A 486 14.98 14.63 34.97
CA ASP A 486 16.30 14.21 35.45
C ASP A 486 17.24 13.70 34.34
N GLY A 487 16.76 13.69 33.10
CA GLY A 487 17.47 13.21 31.91
C GLY A 487 17.54 11.68 31.83
N ILE A 488 16.67 10.98 32.56
CA ILE A 488 16.55 9.51 32.53
C ILE A 488 15.06 9.17 32.46
N ASP A 489 14.69 8.33 31.51
CA ASP A 489 13.29 7.99 31.30
C ASP A 489 12.72 7.08 32.41
N GLU A 490 11.47 7.36 32.77
CA GLU A 490 10.66 6.50 33.61
C GLU A 490 9.86 5.48 32.81
N ILE A 491 9.80 4.26 33.33
CA ILE A 491 8.91 3.22 32.80
C ILE A 491 7.54 3.31 33.47
N LEU A 492 6.54 3.75 32.73
CA LEU A 492 5.14 3.73 33.14
C LEU A 492 4.50 2.40 32.76
N VAL A 493 3.84 1.78 33.73
CA VAL A 493 3.19 0.48 33.54
C VAL A 493 1.73 0.53 33.98
N THR A 494 0.84 0.07 33.11
CA THR A 494 -0.57 -0.15 33.42
C THR A 494 -0.93 -1.62 33.22
N SER A 495 -1.91 -2.09 33.97
CA SER A 495 -2.52 -3.40 33.71
C SER A 495 -3.47 -3.30 32.52
N ASP A 496 -3.56 -4.36 31.73
CA ASP A 496 -4.64 -4.52 30.75
C ASP A 496 -6.00 -4.84 31.42
N TYR A 497 -6.97 -5.30 30.63
CA TYR A 497 -8.31 -5.66 31.09
C TYR A 497 -8.30 -6.65 32.27
N GLY A 498 -9.10 -6.34 33.30
CA GLY A 498 -9.22 -7.13 34.53
C GLY A 498 -8.31 -6.67 35.66
N GLY A 499 -7.42 -5.70 35.40
CA GLY A 499 -6.52 -5.13 36.41
C GLY A 499 -7.17 -4.07 37.31
N SER A 500 -6.36 -3.09 37.75
CA SER A 500 -6.79 -2.08 38.74
C SER A 500 -6.97 -0.67 38.19
N GLY A 501 -6.58 -0.45 36.92
CA GLY A 501 -6.56 0.86 36.28
C GLY A 501 -5.54 1.82 36.91
N GLN A 502 -4.55 1.29 37.63
CA GLN A 502 -3.47 2.05 38.23
C GLN A 502 -2.33 2.25 37.22
N VAL A 503 -1.81 3.47 37.16
CA VAL A 503 -0.52 3.78 36.51
C VAL A 503 0.57 3.71 37.57
N ARG A 504 1.67 3.03 37.27
CA ARG A 504 2.84 2.88 38.15
C ARG A 504 4.11 3.27 37.41
N LEU A 505 4.94 4.07 38.05
CA LEU A 505 6.20 4.59 37.49
C LEU A 505 7.36 3.85 38.12
N PHE A 506 8.30 3.38 37.30
CA PHE A 506 9.48 2.66 37.74
C PHE A 506 10.74 3.21 37.07
N ASN A 507 11.89 3.06 37.72
CA ASN A 507 13.17 3.13 37.01
C ASN A 507 13.54 1.76 36.40
N LYS A 508 14.63 1.69 35.63
CA LYS A 508 15.10 0.45 34.99
C LYS A 508 15.33 -0.74 35.93
N ARG A 509 15.59 -0.47 37.22
CA ARG A 509 15.78 -1.50 38.26
C ARG A 509 14.49 -2.02 38.88
N GLY A 510 13.33 -1.48 38.48
CA GLY A 510 12.03 -1.85 39.03
C GLY A 510 11.70 -1.20 40.38
N PHE A 511 12.39 -0.12 40.78
CA PHE A 511 12.00 0.64 41.96
C PHE A 511 10.82 1.56 41.62
N LEU A 512 9.73 1.42 42.38
CA LEU A 512 8.52 2.23 42.21
C LEU A 512 8.81 3.69 42.61
N LYS A 513 8.77 4.62 41.64
CA LYS A 513 8.88 6.08 41.84
C LYS A 513 7.52 6.69 42.24
N GLY A 514 6.42 6.21 41.65
CA GLY A 514 5.09 6.76 41.90
C GLY A 514 3.95 5.85 41.44
N ALA A 515 2.72 6.09 41.92
CA ALA A 515 1.55 5.38 41.44
C ALA A 515 0.24 6.12 41.72
N PHE A 516 -0.68 6.13 40.75
CA PHE A 516 -1.97 6.83 40.86
C PHE A 516 -3.05 6.17 39.99
N PHE A 517 -4.31 6.63 40.15
CA PHE A 517 -5.47 6.11 39.41
C PHE A 517 -6.04 7.22 38.52
N PRO A 518 -5.60 7.36 37.26
CA PRO A 518 -5.98 8.48 36.38
C PRO A 518 -7.49 8.55 36.14
N LEU A 519 -8.15 7.40 36.12
CA LEU A 519 -9.58 7.27 35.81
C LEU A 519 -10.41 6.84 37.04
N GLY A 520 -9.83 7.00 38.23
CA GLY A 520 -10.30 6.30 39.42
C GLY A 520 -10.05 4.79 39.35
N ARG A 521 -10.50 4.06 40.39
CA ARG A 521 -10.36 2.60 40.42
C ARG A 521 -11.28 1.97 39.38
N THR A 522 -10.72 1.17 38.48
CA THR A 522 -11.45 0.52 37.40
C THR A 522 -10.80 -0.83 37.07
N THR A 523 -11.55 -1.73 36.43
CA THR A 523 -11.03 -2.97 35.86
C THR A 523 -10.81 -2.88 34.35
N GLU A 524 -11.20 -1.76 33.74
CA GLU A 524 -10.92 -1.45 32.33
C GLU A 524 -9.43 -1.17 32.13
N SER A 525 -8.94 -1.41 30.91
CA SER A 525 -7.56 -1.07 30.56
C SER A 525 -7.35 0.44 30.49
N VAL A 526 -6.16 0.88 30.86
CA VAL A 526 -5.73 2.28 30.80
C VAL A 526 -4.56 2.38 29.83
N ARG A 527 -4.71 3.21 28.79
CA ARG A 527 -3.63 3.54 27.85
C ARG A 527 -3.04 4.89 28.24
N VAL A 528 -1.73 5.01 28.09
CA VAL A 528 -0.95 6.18 28.48
C VAL A 528 -0.07 6.61 27.31
N ALA A 529 0.10 7.92 27.17
CA ALA A 529 1.19 8.54 26.42
C ALA A 529 1.78 9.64 27.31
N LEU A 530 3.00 10.06 27.01
CA LEU A 530 3.68 11.17 27.66
C LEU A 530 3.91 12.29 26.64
N GLY A 531 4.05 13.51 27.13
CA GLY A 531 4.53 14.63 26.32
C GLY A 531 4.49 15.94 27.08
N ASN A 532 5.34 16.87 26.66
CA ASN A 532 5.37 18.23 27.19
C ASN A 532 4.18 19.04 26.67
N LEU A 533 3.23 19.39 27.54
CA LEU A 533 1.99 20.09 27.17
C LEU A 533 1.94 21.53 27.68
N ASP A 534 2.96 22.00 28.42
CA ASP A 534 2.98 23.35 29.00
C ASP A 534 4.34 24.08 28.94
N GLU A 535 5.29 23.58 28.15
CA GLU A 535 6.66 24.11 27.95
C GLU A 535 7.54 24.09 29.21
N ASP A 536 7.22 23.28 30.20
CA ASP A 536 8.19 22.97 31.25
C ASP A 536 9.12 21.82 30.82
N ALA A 537 10.00 21.33 31.71
CA ALA A 537 10.92 20.26 31.35
C ALA A 537 10.37 18.87 31.74
N GLU A 538 9.26 18.84 32.48
CA GLU A 538 8.57 17.63 32.92
C GLU A 538 7.57 17.21 31.83
N GLU A 539 7.34 15.90 31.67
CA GLU A 539 6.31 15.42 30.76
C GLU A 539 4.97 15.18 31.48
N GLU A 540 3.88 15.65 30.87
CA GLU A 540 2.53 15.34 31.33
C GLU A 540 2.12 13.90 31.00
N ILE A 541 1.32 13.32 31.90
CA ILE A 541 0.76 11.98 31.72
C ILE A 541 -0.63 12.07 31.09
N ILE A 542 -0.71 11.73 29.81
CA ILE A 542 -1.93 11.65 29.01
C ILE A 542 -2.51 10.26 29.15
N SER A 543 -3.78 10.15 29.53
CA SER A 543 -4.40 8.84 29.80
C SER A 543 -5.83 8.72 29.29
N THR A 544 -6.19 7.50 28.91
CA THR A 544 -7.54 7.17 28.43
C THR A 544 -7.90 5.72 28.70
N ARG A 545 -9.15 5.34 28.44
CA ARG A 545 -9.59 3.94 28.50
C ARG A 545 -9.22 3.22 27.20
N GLY A 546 -8.55 2.08 27.33
CA GLY A 546 -8.25 1.20 26.21
C GLY A 546 -9.47 0.40 25.73
N SER A 547 -10.48 0.20 26.60
CA SER A 547 -11.74 -0.48 26.29
C SER A 547 -12.97 0.18 26.95
N GLY A 548 -14.14 0.09 26.33
CA GLY A 548 -15.44 0.40 26.93
C GLY A 548 -15.59 1.85 27.41
N GLY A 549 -14.90 2.79 26.76
CA GLY A 549 -14.81 4.18 27.20
C GLY A 549 -15.93 5.10 26.73
N ASN A 550 -16.03 6.25 27.39
CA ASN A 550 -16.89 7.37 26.97
C ASN A 550 -16.14 8.40 26.10
N GLY A 551 -14.91 8.09 25.67
CA GLY A 551 -14.11 8.90 24.75
C GLY A 551 -13.32 10.05 25.41
N PHE A 552 -13.11 10.01 26.72
CA PHE A 552 -12.35 11.06 27.41
C PHE A 552 -10.84 10.81 27.40
N ILE A 553 -10.10 11.90 27.22
CA ILE A 553 -8.65 12.00 27.44
C ILE A 553 -8.44 12.80 28.73
N PHE A 554 -7.56 12.32 29.61
CA PHE A 554 -7.26 12.92 30.90
C PHE A 554 -5.78 13.28 30.98
N ILE A 555 -5.50 14.52 31.35
CA ILE A 555 -4.15 15.06 31.48
C ILE A 555 -3.82 15.20 32.97
N HIS A 556 -2.65 14.72 33.34
CA HIS A 556 -2.09 14.81 34.69
C HIS A 556 -0.68 15.37 34.65
N ASP A 557 -0.26 16.02 35.71
CA ASP A 557 1.15 16.37 35.90
C ASP A 557 2.02 15.11 36.11
N ALA A 558 3.34 15.29 36.13
CA ALA A 558 4.34 14.26 36.42
C ALA A 558 4.06 13.43 37.69
N ASN A 559 3.38 14.03 38.67
CA ASN A 559 3.04 13.39 39.96
C ASN A 559 1.68 12.67 39.92
N GLY A 560 0.99 12.64 38.78
CA GLY A 560 -0.31 12.03 38.60
C GLY A 560 -1.48 12.86 39.13
N ARG A 561 -1.29 14.16 39.35
CA ARG A 561 -2.37 15.08 39.75
C ARG A 561 -3.13 15.54 38.51
N TYR A 562 -4.45 15.45 38.58
CA TYR A 562 -5.33 15.90 37.50
C TYR A 562 -5.14 17.39 37.16
N ILE A 563 -4.92 17.68 35.87
CA ILE A 563 -4.89 19.02 35.29
C ILE A 563 -6.25 19.32 34.65
N HIS A 564 -6.62 18.59 33.59
CA HIS A 564 -7.89 18.73 32.90
C HIS A 564 -8.23 17.48 32.05
N SER A 565 -9.38 17.48 31.37
CA SER A 565 -9.79 16.41 30.47
C SER A 565 -10.68 16.93 29.36
N PHE A 566 -10.65 16.28 28.20
CA PHE A 566 -11.50 16.63 27.05
C PHE A 566 -12.08 15.38 26.37
N LEU A 567 -13.08 15.59 25.51
CA LEU A 567 -13.74 14.53 24.76
C LEU A 567 -13.13 14.44 23.36
N ALA A 568 -12.58 13.27 23.01
CA ALA A 568 -12.07 13.00 21.68
C ALA A 568 -13.10 12.27 20.80
N LEU A 569 -13.08 12.55 19.49
CA LEU A 569 -13.84 11.88 18.43
C LEU A 569 -15.37 11.83 18.69
N GLY A 570 -15.91 12.84 19.37
CA GLY A 570 -17.36 13.00 19.58
C GLY A 570 -18.02 12.05 20.60
N GLY A 571 -17.25 11.16 21.24
CA GLY A 571 -17.73 10.23 22.28
C GLY A 571 -18.48 9.01 21.76
N SER A 572 -18.38 7.90 22.51
CA SER A 572 -18.88 6.53 22.16
C SER A 572 -17.96 5.73 21.23
N VAL A 573 -16.69 5.66 21.59
CA VAL A 573 -15.70 4.80 20.94
C VAL A 573 -15.37 3.59 21.82
N PRO A 574 -15.00 2.43 21.23
CA PRO A 574 -14.62 1.23 21.96
C PRO A 574 -13.40 1.41 22.87
N GLY A 575 -12.60 2.44 22.67
CA GLY A 575 -11.35 2.73 23.39
C GLY A 575 -10.38 3.50 22.48
N PHE A 576 -9.26 3.95 23.04
CA PHE A 576 -8.24 4.69 22.29
C PHE A 576 -6.83 4.17 22.54
N THR A 577 -5.97 4.35 21.54
CA THR A 577 -4.52 4.39 21.65
C THR A 577 -4.07 5.85 21.57
N LEU A 578 -2.92 6.14 22.17
CA LEU A 578 -2.40 7.50 22.33
C LEU A 578 -0.95 7.54 21.90
N ALA A 579 -0.56 8.69 21.36
CA ALA A 579 0.83 9.12 21.25
C ALA A 579 0.88 10.65 21.36
N SER A 580 2.06 11.22 21.55
CA SER A 580 2.24 12.67 21.65
C SER A 580 3.55 13.07 20.99
N ALA A 581 3.56 14.19 20.27
CA ALA A 581 4.78 14.79 19.73
C ALA A 581 4.50 16.22 19.29
N ASP A 582 5.53 17.07 19.29
CA ASP A 582 5.47 18.43 18.75
C ASP A 582 5.46 18.38 17.22
N THR A 583 4.33 18.71 16.59
CA THR A 583 4.17 18.56 15.13
C THR A 583 4.28 19.86 14.34
N ASP A 584 4.29 21.00 15.03
CA ASP A 584 4.44 22.32 14.44
C ASP A 584 5.66 23.12 14.96
N ASN A 585 6.49 22.47 15.77
CA ASN A 585 7.73 22.99 16.35
C ASN A 585 7.51 24.22 17.24
N ASP A 586 6.39 24.27 17.96
CA ASP A 586 6.11 25.33 18.93
C ASP A 586 6.64 25.04 20.35
N GLY A 587 7.17 23.84 20.57
CA GLY A 587 7.67 23.36 21.86
C GLY A 587 6.61 22.67 22.73
N ILE A 588 5.37 22.56 22.25
CA ILE A 588 4.25 21.89 22.93
C ILE A 588 3.82 20.70 22.10
N ASN A 589 3.69 19.54 22.72
CA ASN A 589 3.27 18.34 22.03
C ASN A 589 1.76 18.35 21.68
N GLU A 590 1.44 17.92 20.47
CA GLU A 590 0.10 17.52 20.08
C GLU A 590 -0.24 16.10 20.55
N ILE A 591 -1.51 15.89 20.89
CA ILE A 591 -2.04 14.61 21.35
C ILE A 591 -2.70 13.87 20.19
N PHE A 592 -2.13 12.73 19.82
CA PHE A 592 -2.68 11.81 18.83
C PHE A 592 -3.63 10.82 19.49
N VAL A 593 -4.84 10.74 18.95
CA VAL A 593 -5.89 9.82 19.43
C VAL A 593 -6.33 8.92 18.29
N ALA A 594 -6.14 7.62 18.50
CA ALA A 594 -6.42 6.58 17.52
C ALA A 594 -7.46 5.58 18.07
N PRO A 595 -8.54 5.27 17.34
CA PRO A 595 -9.62 4.44 17.85
C PRO A 595 -9.26 2.95 17.88
N ALA A 596 -9.71 2.27 18.94
CA ALA A 596 -9.69 0.82 19.04
C ALA A 596 -10.67 0.15 18.05
N SER A 597 -10.58 -1.18 17.98
CA SER A 597 -11.43 -2.01 17.11
C SER A 597 -12.93 -1.75 17.30
N GLY A 598 -13.66 -1.66 16.18
CA GLY A 598 -15.10 -1.40 16.11
C GLY A 598 -15.47 -0.01 15.57
N SER A 599 -14.51 0.91 15.48
CA SER A 599 -14.72 2.28 14.96
C SER A 599 -14.06 2.49 13.60
N VAL A 600 -14.49 3.55 12.90
CA VAL A 600 -13.77 4.06 11.71
C VAL A 600 -12.33 4.38 12.14
N PRO A 601 -11.30 4.00 11.35
CA PRO A 601 -9.90 4.15 11.72
C PRO A 601 -9.43 5.60 11.51
N GLN A 602 -10.11 6.54 12.16
CA GLN A 602 -9.81 7.97 12.07
C GLN A 602 -8.86 8.36 13.19
N VAL A 603 -7.64 8.77 12.82
CA VAL A 603 -6.69 9.35 13.77
C VAL A 603 -6.98 10.84 13.86
N ALA A 604 -7.08 11.34 15.09
CA ALA A 604 -7.35 12.75 15.37
C ALA A 604 -6.25 13.34 16.24
N VAL A 605 -5.83 14.56 15.89
CA VAL A 605 -4.74 15.28 16.55
C VAL A 605 -5.33 16.49 17.26
N TYR A 606 -5.09 16.59 18.57
CA TYR A 606 -5.58 17.65 19.44
C TYR A 606 -4.43 18.44 20.02
N ASN A 607 -4.62 19.73 20.25
CA ASN A 607 -3.66 20.51 21.04
C ASN A 607 -3.82 20.19 22.54
N GLN A 608 -2.92 20.76 23.36
CA GLN A 608 -2.92 20.65 24.82
C GLN A 608 -4.24 21.06 25.51
N ARG A 609 -5.12 21.82 24.83
CA ARG A 609 -6.43 22.24 25.36
C ARG A 609 -7.58 21.31 24.97
N GLY A 610 -7.30 20.28 24.17
CA GLY A 610 -8.32 19.37 23.63
C GLY A 610 -9.09 19.92 22.43
N GLU A 611 -8.54 20.91 21.74
CA GLU A 611 -9.09 21.44 20.49
C GLU A 611 -8.54 20.62 19.31
N LEU A 612 -9.45 20.09 18.48
CA LEU A 612 -9.10 19.30 17.31
C LEU A 612 -8.36 20.18 16.29
N GLN A 613 -7.10 19.84 16.01
CA GLN A 613 -6.30 20.51 14.98
C GLN A 613 -6.56 19.88 13.61
N ARG A 614 -6.53 18.54 13.54
CA ARG A 614 -6.70 17.79 12.29
C ARG A 614 -7.13 16.35 12.53
N SER A 615 -7.59 15.68 11.48
CA SER A 615 -7.87 14.24 11.51
C SER A 615 -7.79 13.62 10.13
N PHE A 616 -7.38 12.37 10.05
CA PHE A 616 -7.22 11.64 8.80
C PHE A 616 -7.57 10.15 8.97
N LEU A 617 -7.80 9.46 7.85
CA LEU A 617 -8.12 8.03 7.85
C LEU A 617 -6.85 7.18 7.77
N ALA A 618 -6.56 6.45 8.84
CA ALA A 618 -5.43 5.54 8.93
C ALA A 618 -5.58 4.28 8.07
N PHE A 619 -6.80 3.91 7.68
CA PHE A 619 -7.16 2.78 6.81
C PHE A 619 -8.46 3.13 6.07
N PRO A 620 -8.85 2.38 5.01
CA PRO A 620 -10.13 2.61 4.33
C PRO A 620 -11.29 2.71 5.32
N SER A 621 -12.27 3.56 5.03
CA SER A 621 -13.39 3.85 5.94
C SER A 621 -14.30 2.66 6.24
N THR A 622 -14.08 1.52 5.58
CA THR A 622 -14.74 0.22 5.81
C THR A 622 -14.00 -0.64 6.84
N TYR A 623 -12.70 -0.40 7.06
CA TYR A 623 -11.89 -1.13 8.04
C TYR A 623 -12.37 -0.82 9.47
N ARG A 624 -12.43 -1.85 10.32
CA ARG A 624 -12.92 -1.73 11.71
C ARG A 624 -12.01 -2.40 12.73
N GLY A 625 -10.81 -2.84 12.35
CA GLY A 625 -9.94 -3.62 13.25
C GLY A 625 -9.22 -2.79 14.32
N GLY A 626 -9.34 -1.46 14.30
CA GLY A 626 -8.67 -0.56 15.24
C GLY A 626 -7.23 -0.26 14.84
N VAL A 627 -6.66 0.81 15.39
CA VAL A 627 -5.31 1.26 15.03
C VAL A 627 -4.46 1.62 16.25
N GLU A 628 -3.19 1.27 16.19
CA GLU A 628 -2.14 1.78 17.07
C GLU A 628 -1.41 2.92 16.34
N VAL A 629 -1.05 3.96 17.09
CA VAL A 629 -0.31 5.12 16.60
C VAL A 629 0.98 5.25 17.39
N ALA A 630 2.07 5.51 16.69
CA ALA A 630 3.36 5.94 17.22
C ALA A 630 3.82 7.17 16.42
N VAL A 631 4.54 8.09 17.06
CA VAL A 631 5.02 9.33 16.44
C VAL A 631 6.45 9.61 16.86
N GLY A 632 7.24 10.20 15.96
CA GLY A 632 8.63 10.61 16.20
C GLY A 632 9.22 11.28 14.95
N ASP A 633 10.22 12.14 15.12
CA ASP A 633 11.03 12.72 14.03
C ASP A 633 12.15 11.75 13.70
N ILE A 634 11.88 10.79 12.82
CA ILE A 634 12.80 9.68 12.60
C ILE A 634 13.96 10.13 11.73
N ASP A 635 13.69 10.83 10.64
CA ASP A 635 14.74 11.25 9.72
C ASP A 635 15.50 12.50 10.20
N HIS A 636 15.19 12.97 11.42
CA HIS A 636 15.79 14.14 12.07
C HIS A 636 15.74 15.39 11.18
N ASN A 637 14.72 15.48 10.32
CA ASN A 637 14.52 16.63 9.45
C ASN A 637 13.85 17.79 10.22
N GLY A 638 13.51 17.59 11.49
CA GLY A 638 12.79 18.53 12.34
C GLY A 638 11.27 18.44 12.20
N PHE A 639 10.74 17.38 11.58
CA PHE A 639 9.31 17.14 11.43
C PHE A 639 8.96 15.74 11.88
N VAL A 640 7.83 15.61 12.55
CA VAL A 640 7.37 14.33 13.09
C VAL A 640 6.65 13.51 12.02
N GLU A 641 7.04 12.24 11.88
CA GLU A 641 6.30 11.22 11.16
C GLU A 641 5.32 10.46 12.08
N VAL A 642 4.25 9.97 11.49
CA VAL A 642 3.19 9.22 12.18
C VAL A 642 3.13 7.80 11.64
N TYR A 643 3.38 6.83 12.51
CA TYR A 643 3.38 5.40 12.22
C TYR A 643 2.09 4.80 12.73
N ILE A 644 1.35 4.16 11.83
CA ILE A 644 0.07 3.55 12.18
C ILE A 644 0.04 2.08 11.79
N ALA A 645 -0.21 1.25 12.79
CA ALA A 645 -0.36 -0.18 12.65
C ALA A 645 -1.80 -0.63 12.96
N PRO A 646 -2.34 -1.64 12.26
CA PRO A 646 -3.57 -2.30 12.63
C PRO A 646 -3.46 -2.97 14.00
N GLN A 647 -4.53 -2.91 14.80
CA GLN A 647 -4.67 -3.76 15.98
C GLN A 647 -5.03 -5.22 15.60
N GLN A 648 -5.31 -6.06 16.60
CA GLN A 648 -5.70 -7.46 16.44
C GLN A 648 -6.83 -7.62 15.40
N SER A 649 -6.74 -8.66 14.56
CA SER A 649 -7.53 -8.91 13.34
C SER A 649 -7.12 -8.12 12.09
N GLY A 650 -6.23 -7.13 12.24
CA GLY A 650 -5.55 -6.46 11.14
C GLY A 650 -4.25 -7.14 10.74
N GLY A 651 -3.77 -6.88 9.52
CA GLY A 651 -2.46 -7.38 9.07
C GLY A 651 -1.30 -6.66 9.76
N PRO A 652 -0.06 -7.15 9.62
CA PRO A 652 1.11 -6.53 10.23
C PRO A 652 1.68 -5.38 9.38
N GLN A 653 0.86 -4.75 8.53
CA GLN A 653 1.30 -3.57 7.79
C GLN A 653 1.48 -2.38 8.74
N VAL A 654 2.56 -1.65 8.59
CA VAL A 654 2.77 -0.35 9.24
C VAL A 654 2.70 0.70 8.13
N ARG A 655 1.90 1.74 8.35
CA ARG A 655 1.72 2.85 7.40
C ARG A 655 2.37 4.10 7.97
N LEU A 656 3.09 4.82 7.12
CA LEU A 656 3.76 6.07 7.47
C LEU A 656 2.94 7.23 6.93
N PHE A 657 2.77 8.26 7.75
CA PHE A 657 2.13 9.50 7.40
C PHE A 657 3.03 10.67 7.78
N ASN A 658 2.98 11.76 7.01
CA ASN A 658 3.60 13.02 7.41
C ASN A 658 2.80 13.67 8.56
N ASN A 659 3.31 14.78 9.08
CA ASN A 659 2.62 15.56 10.12
C ASN A 659 1.22 16.04 9.69
N LEU A 660 0.92 16.20 8.40
CA LEU A 660 -0.41 16.59 7.90
C LEU A 660 -1.44 15.45 7.89
N GLY A 661 -0.98 14.20 8.03
CA GLY A 661 -1.84 13.00 7.91
C GLY A 661 -1.94 12.45 6.49
N ASP A 662 -1.02 12.83 5.61
CA ASP A 662 -0.89 12.27 4.26
C ASP A 662 0.04 11.05 4.30
N VAL A 663 -0.32 10.01 3.55
CA VAL A 663 0.46 8.78 3.49
C VAL A 663 1.74 9.04 2.71
N ILE A 664 2.89 8.77 3.35
CA ILE A 664 4.21 8.92 2.73
C ILE A 664 4.89 7.56 2.47
N GLY A 665 4.39 6.49 3.08
CA GLY A 665 4.93 5.15 2.86
C GLY A 665 4.26 4.07 3.69
N GLY A 666 4.88 2.88 3.70
CA GLY A 666 4.48 1.76 4.53
C GLY A 666 5.24 0.49 4.19
N PHE A 667 5.25 -0.45 5.13
CA PHE A 667 5.92 -1.74 5.00
C PHE A 667 5.16 -2.82 5.76
N PHE A 668 5.48 -4.09 5.51
CA PHE A 668 4.96 -5.21 6.31
C PHE A 668 6.02 -5.62 7.34
N ALA A 669 5.79 -5.30 8.61
CA ALA A 669 6.68 -5.65 9.73
C ALA A 669 6.89 -7.17 9.88
N PHE A 670 5.87 -7.92 9.48
CA PHE A 670 5.82 -9.37 9.56
C PHE A 670 5.05 -9.98 8.39
N ASP A 671 4.91 -11.30 8.43
CA ASP A 671 4.06 -12.09 7.53
C ASP A 671 2.74 -11.43 7.14
N SER A 672 2.61 -11.03 5.87
CA SER A 672 1.41 -10.36 5.37
C SER A 672 0.13 -11.20 5.49
N THR A 673 0.22 -12.54 5.62
CA THR A 673 -0.94 -13.41 5.86
C THR A 673 -1.46 -13.31 7.30
N ASN A 674 -0.62 -12.85 8.22
CA ASN A 674 -0.97 -12.74 9.62
C ASN A 674 -2.08 -11.70 9.84
N ARG A 675 -2.93 -11.92 10.85
CA ARG A 675 -3.97 -11.02 11.31
C ARG A 675 -3.84 -10.67 12.80
N PHE A 676 -2.64 -10.75 13.38
CA PHE A 676 -2.40 -10.39 14.80
C PHE A 676 -2.14 -8.90 15.04
N GLY A 677 -2.20 -8.06 14.00
CA GLY A 677 -1.82 -6.64 14.07
C GLY A 677 -0.32 -6.44 14.30
N ALA A 678 0.08 -5.20 14.55
CA ALA A 678 1.42 -4.86 14.98
C ALA A 678 1.41 -3.75 16.04
N SER A 679 2.37 -3.79 16.95
CA SER A 679 2.74 -2.71 17.85
C SER A 679 4.05 -2.10 17.37
N VAL A 680 4.17 -0.78 17.42
CA VAL A 680 5.31 -0.02 16.90
C VAL A 680 5.82 0.92 18.00
N ALA A 681 7.13 0.96 18.19
CA ALA A 681 7.83 1.99 18.94
C ALA A 681 8.96 2.55 18.07
N ILE A 682 9.30 3.81 18.29
CA ILE A 682 10.21 4.60 17.45
C ILE A 682 11.42 4.97 18.30
N GLU A 683 12.61 4.86 17.71
CA GLU A 683 13.91 5.31 18.24
C GLU A 683 14.15 6.79 17.97
#